data_AF-E0S7U9-F1
#
_entry.id   AF-E0S7U9-F1
#
_cell.length_a   1.000
_cell.length_b   1.000
_cell.length_c   1.000
_cell.angle_alpha   90.00
_cell.angle_beta   90.00
_cell.angle_gamma   90.00
#
_symmetry.space_group_name_H-M   'P 1'
#
loop_
_entity.id
_entity.type
_entity.pdbx_description
1 polymer ?
#
loop_
_entity_poly.entity_id
_entity_poly.type
_entity_poly.pdbx_seq_one_letter_code
_entity_poly.pdbx_strand_id
1 'polypeptide(L)'
;MNEVDALLREIRIDWETLITEDFNPLRQALKNKNNSVEASNFRNLFHKVEKAMEEIIEGNYKGFSDSVLSYMESYYLNKKCYDSIQEIFRTTKELSEMKIEVKDMIKEYEDVVVFEAKEKICLTLLEVRRNFREFCEIRDKIENNIKRNIEDPDMSLRLLEASKKIRDIFDLINENRLIDLDCIRKFRNDVNSEAEDLMRLIYSRINKFVFQNECKYQEDFRCIVVLNALQGLEKYQADNLEKEYFKVVESAIEEVEKSKVENKAEVLAKVIMGRTKVIIRNFKTLFEMADTSFEGLHEKLKNFFGEEEPVLRIYSPRCQETVELAINKVIRRFVLEYIEDPEKRCYEEMFRAENFVDDIDYGSVFESKYLIHEKMTRATKLQTVFSENFRRILSSSVEIAIYMEKYAVSSEMKKYLRNVLNEKYVKEKENWAERQIICIFNNDEWHGNDYINYRLSFYTKYQEIIADISSHPDLCNISTISGFLDDFLEKRFDEYFSNIFRSDLIRECLSNGNTKEEAVEAFKNSLLTRDIDRNFLFFQKRCYENMFFGLETLKDINKSIKGRKLEALLSSALTRSKFQVVLEILYFFDLFYREGNYANKNDYYLHRILGVVENLYGPASCLGVQSEYFSFVFECLNFYIQKNVIRLNVRSVEELKSFLEKLRLLDEILGFIGGEDSLNGTVAFIEGVISGNCKSESGRKLRTKIVKK
;
A
#
# COMPACT_ATOMS: atom_id res chain seq x y z
N MET A 1 79.68 -110.13 -79.15
CA MET A 1 80.49 -108.90 -79.16
C MET A 1 81.55 -108.88 -80.28
N ASN A 2 81.20 -109.27 -81.52
CA ASN A 2 82.06 -109.06 -82.71
C ASN A 2 81.25 -108.80 -84.01
N GLU A 3 79.91 -108.84 -83.95
CA GLU A 3 79.04 -108.47 -85.08
C GLU A 3 78.61 -107.00 -85.04
N VAL A 4 78.43 -106.40 -83.85
CA VAL A 4 77.94 -105.01 -83.68
C VAL A 4 78.92 -103.97 -84.25
N ASP A 5 80.23 -104.15 -84.06
CA ASP A 5 81.25 -103.24 -84.61
C ASP A 5 81.44 -103.41 -86.12
N ALA A 6 81.19 -104.61 -86.65
CA ALA A 6 81.17 -104.84 -88.10
C ALA A 6 79.93 -104.20 -88.74
N LEU A 7 78.77 -104.30 -88.06
CA LEU A 7 77.52 -103.64 -88.44
C LEU A 7 77.64 -102.11 -88.41
N LEU A 8 78.27 -101.54 -87.38
CA LEU A 8 78.51 -100.10 -87.27
C LEU A 8 79.45 -99.60 -88.39
N ARG A 9 80.40 -100.40 -88.86
CA ARG A 9 81.26 -100.04 -90.01
C ARG A 9 80.54 -100.15 -91.36
N GLU A 10 79.68 -101.15 -91.54
CA GLU A 10 78.81 -101.27 -92.73
C GLU A 10 77.80 -100.11 -92.79
N ILE A 11 77.17 -99.77 -91.67
CA ILE A 11 76.19 -98.67 -91.56
C ILE A 11 76.85 -97.29 -91.79
N ARG A 12 78.11 -97.10 -91.39
CA ARG A 12 78.79 -95.80 -91.52
C ARG A 12 79.12 -95.42 -92.97
N ILE A 13 79.28 -96.39 -93.88
CA ILE A 13 79.64 -96.14 -95.28
C ILE A 13 78.42 -95.74 -96.12
N ASP A 14 77.21 -96.18 -95.77
CA ASP A 14 75.98 -95.80 -96.49
C ASP A 14 75.27 -94.57 -95.90
N TRP A 15 75.57 -94.20 -94.65
CA TRP A 15 74.97 -93.05 -93.96
C TRP A 15 75.35 -91.69 -94.55
N GLU A 16 76.50 -91.53 -95.19
CA GLU A 16 76.87 -90.26 -95.85
C GLU A 16 75.97 -89.94 -97.06
N THR A 17 75.34 -90.97 -97.67
CA THR A 17 74.37 -90.80 -98.76
C THR A 17 72.92 -90.61 -98.31
N LEU A 18 72.57 -90.96 -97.07
CA LEU A 18 71.21 -90.86 -96.52
C LEU A 18 70.90 -89.49 -95.88
N ILE A 19 71.93 -88.70 -95.55
CA ILE A 19 71.81 -87.37 -94.93
C ILE A 19 71.86 -86.28 -96.01
N THR A 20 70.96 -86.34 -96.99
CA THR A 20 70.67 -85.19 -97.86
C THR A 20 69.20 -84.82 -97.68
N GLU A 21 68.95 -83.51 -97.49
CA GLU A 21 67.69 -82.91 -97.00
C GLU A 21 66.43 -83.17 -97.87
N ASP A 22 66.54 -83.88 -98.99
CA ASP A 22 65.46 -84.22 -99.93
C ASP A 22 65.12 -85.73 -99.99
N PHE A 23 65.49 -86.51 -98.97
CA PHE A 23 65.19 -87.94 -98.94
C PHE A 23 63.71 -88.21 -98.63
N ASN A 24 62.93 -88.55 -99.66
CA ASN A 24 61.55 -89.01 -99.51
C ASN A 24 61.45 -90.55 -99.68
N PRO A 25 61.32 -91.31 -98.58
CA PRO A 25 61.35 -92.78 -98.60
C PRO A 25 60.19 -93.40 -99.40
N LEU A 26 59.04 -92.72 -99.52
CA LEU A 26 57.90 -93.19 -100.32
C LEU A 26 58.21 -93.21 -101.83
N ARG A 27 59.04 -92.28 -102.31
CA ARG A 27 59.39 -92.18 -103.74
C ARG A 27 60.33 -93.30 -104.20
N GLN A 28 61.16 -93.81 -103.29
CA GLN A 28 62.10 -94.90 -103.54
C GLN A 28 61.44 -96.27 -103.35
N ALA A 29 60.54 -96.41 -102.38
CA ALA A 29 59.68 -97.59 -102.24
C ALA A 29 58.78 -97.83 -103.47
N LEU A 30 58.30 -96.76 -104.12
CA LEU A 30 57.47 -96.84 -105.33
C LEU A 30 58.26 -97.12 -106.63
N LYS A 31 59.57 -96.84 -106.68
CA LYS A 31 60.42 -97.12 -107.86
C LYS A 31 60.87 -98.59 -107.96
N ASN A 32 60.78 -99.34 -106.89
CA ASN A 32 61.14 -100.76 -106.86
C ASN A 32 59.96 -101.65 -107.30
N LYS A 33 59.61 -101.59 -108.59
CA LYS A 33 58.80 -102.62 -109.27
C LYS A 33 59.70 -103.56 -110.07
N ASN A 34 59.86 -104.77 -109.52
CA ASN A 34 60.37 -106.03 -110.08
C ASN A 34 61.86 -106.13 -110.50
N ASN A 35 62.55 -106.99 -109.75
CA ASN A 35 63.81 -107.70 -110.02
C ASN A 35 65.10 -106.88 -110.15
N SER A 36 65.63 -106.44 -109.01
CA SER A 36 67.08 -106.27 -108.81
C SER A 36 67.51 -106.69 -107.39
N VAL A 37 68.78 -107.05 -107.25
CA VAL A 37 69.45 -107.58 -106.05
C VAL A 37 69.38 -106.63 -104.84
N GLU A 38 69.09 -105.35 -105.06
CA GLU A 38 69.04 -104.29 -104.05
C GLU A 38 67.88 -104.44 -103.05
N ALA A 39 66.75 -105.04 -103.47
CA ALA A 39 65.61 -105.28 -102.58
C ALA A 39 65.89 -106.37 -101.52
N SER A 40 66.83 -107.29 -101.79
CA SER A 40 67.24 -108.33 -100.84
C SER A 40 68.16 -107.77 -99.75
N ASN A 41 69.06 -106.84 -100.12
CA ASN A 41 69.98 -106.20 -99.17
C ASN A 41 69.24 -105.28 -98.20
N PHE A 42 68.26 -104.50 -98.66
CA PHE A 42 67.44 -103.67 -97.78
C PHE A 42 66.69 -104.51 -96.73
N ARG A 43 66.15 -105.67 -97.12
CA ARG A 43 65.41 -106.57 -96.23
C ARG A 43 66.29 -107.19 -95.13
N ASN A 44 67.53 -107.56 -95.47
CA ASN A 44 68.49 -108.07 -94.49
C ASN A 44 69.01 -106.98 -93.53
N LEU A 45 69.16 -105.75 -94.01
CA LEU A 45 69.57 -104.63 -93.16
C LEU A 45 68.46 -104.23 -92.19
N PHE A 46 67.20 -104.26 -92.65
CA PHE A 46 66.02 -103.97 -91.83
C PHE A 46 65.93 -104.90 -90.62
N HIS A 47 66.08 -106.22 -90.81
CA HIS A 47 66.04 -107.18 -89.70
C HIS A 47 67.22 -107.04 -88.72
N LYS A 48 68.39 -106.63 -89.20
CA LYS A 48 69.55 -106.36 -88.33
C LYS A 48 69.34 -105.09 -87.48
N VAL A 49 68.73 -104.05 -88.04
CA VAL A 49 68.39 -102.81 -87.31
C VAL A 49 67.25 -103.06 -86.31
N GLU A 50 66.24 -103.82 -86.71
CA GLU A 50 65.11 -104.20 -85.85
C GLU A 50 65.59 -104.89 -84.57
N LYS A 51 66.49 -105.88 -84.69
CA LYS A 51 67.05 -106.60 -83.55
C LYS A 51 67.90 -105.71 -82.62
N ALA A 52 68.66 -104.78 -83.18
CA ALA A 52 69.45 -103.82 -82.39
C ALA A 52 68.57 -102.76 -81.70
N MET A 53 67.47 -102.33 -82.34
CA MET A 53 66.50 -101.42 -81.73
C MET A 53 65.74 -102.07 -80.57
N GLU A 54 65.37 -103.35 -80.68
CA GLU A 54 64.75 -104.09 -79.57
C GLU A 54 65.65 -104.12 -78.33
N GLU A 55 66.95 -104.42 -78.49
CA GLU A 55 67.92 -104.42 -77.37
C GLU A 55 68.08 -103.03 -76.73
N ILE A 56 68.03 -101.93 -77.50
CA ILE A 56 68.10 -100.55 -76.98
C ILE A 56 66.79 -100.17 -76.26
N ILE A 57 65.64 -100.56 -76.80
CA ILE A 57 64.32 -100.27 -76.23
C ILE A 57 64.17 -100.98 -74.88
N GLU A 58 64.58 -102.24 -74.76
CA GLU A 58 64.54 -102.97 -73.48
C GLU A 58 65.44 -102.33 -72.41
N GLY A 59 66.57 -101.72 -72.80
CA GLY A 59 67.50 -101.07 -71.87
C GLY A 59 67.11 -99.66 -71.38
N ASN A 60 66.41 -98.86 -72.20
CA ASN A 60 66.21 -97.41 -71.98
C ASN A 60 64.75 -96.98 -71.72
N TYR A 61 63.83 -97.90 -71.45
CA TYR A 61 62.39 -97.65 -71.24
C TYR A 61 62.04 -96.95 -69.91
N LYS A 62 62.63 -95.77 -69.62
CA LYS A 62 62.22 -94.87 -68.52
C LYS A 62 61.91 -93.44 -68.94
N GLY A 63 62.46 -92.93 -70.04
CA GLY A 63 62.32 -91.51 -70.42
C GLY A 63 60.92 -91.06 -70.92
N PHE A 64 60.05 -91.99 -71.35
CA PHE A 64 58.72 -91.66 -71.88
C PHE A 64 57.71 -91.28 -70.78
N SER A 65 57.91 -91.78 -69.55
CA SER A 65 57.04 -91.53 -68.39
C SER A 65 56.99 -90.04 -68.01
N ASP A 66 58.15 -89.40 -67.87
CA ASP A 66 58.24 -88.05 -67.31
C ASP A 66 57.71 -86.98 -68.28
N SER A 67 57.88 -87.20 -69.59
CA SER A 67 57.34 -86.31 -70.62
C SER A 67 55.80 -86.38 -70.69
N VAL A 68 55.22 -87.58 -70.51
CA VAL A 68 53.76 -87.77 -70.46
C VAL A 68 53.17 -87.17 -69.18
N LEU A 69 53.85 -87.29 -68.04
CA LEU A 69 53.42 -86.66 -66.79
C LEU A 69 53.39 -85.13 -66.90
N SER A 70 54.43 -84.52 -67.46
CA SER A 70 54.49 -83.06 -67.64
C SER A 70 53.44 -82.54 -68.63
N TYR A 71 53.14 -83.31 -69.69
CA TYR A 71 52.05 -83.02 -70.62
C TYR A 71 50.67 -83.15 -69.95
N MET A 72 50.46 -84.20 -69.15
CA MET A 72 49.20 -84.42 -68.42
C MET A 72 48.97 -83.35 -67.35
N GLU A 73 50.02 -82.88 -66.69
CA GLU A 73 49.95 -81.81 -65.69
C GLU A 73 49.62 -80.45 -66.33
N SER A 74 50.26 -80.14 -67.48
CA SER A 74 49.93 -78.95 -68.28
C SER A 74 48.50 -79.01 -68.82
N TYR A 75 48.04 -80.18 -69.27
CA TYR A 75 46.66 -80.39 -69.72
C TYR A 75 45.65 -80.19 -68.57
N TYR A 76 45.95 -80.70 -67.38
CA TYR A 76 45.11 -80.53 -66.20
C TYR A 76 45.02 -79.07 -65.76
N LEU A 77 46.13 -78.34 -65.77
CA LEU A 77 46.17 -76.91 -65.44
C LEU A 77 45.36 -76.08 -66.45
N ASN A 78 45.50 -76.36 -67.75
CA ASN A 78 44.72 -75.68 -68.78
C ASN A 78 43.23 -75.96 -68.67
N LYS A 79 42.84 -77.21 -68.37
CA LYS A 79 41.44 -77.56 -68.13
C LYS A 79 40.88 -76.84 -66.90
N LYS A 80 41.64 -76.79 -65.81
CA LYS A 80 41.23 -76.07 -64.59
C LYS A 80 41.09 -74.57 -64.83
N CYS A 81 42.01 -73.99 -65.61
CA CYS A 81 41.95 -72.57 -65.98
C CYS A 81 40.73 -72.26 -66.85
N TYR A 82 40.41 -73.12 -67.81
CA TYR A 82 39.19 -73.02 -68.62
C TYR A 82 37.92 -73.09 -67.77
N ASP A 83 37.85 -74.04 -66.83
CA ASP A 83 36.71 -74.19 -65.93
C ASP A 83 36.54 -72.94 -65.03
N SER A 84 37.63 -72.39 -64.51
CA SER A 84 37.59 -71.14 -63.74
C SER A 84 37.16 -69.93 -64.57
N ILE A 85 37.60 -69.84 -65.83
CA ILE A 85 37.17 -68.75 -66.73
C ILE A 85 35.69 -68.88 -67.06
N GLN A 86 35.20 -70.10 -67.31
CA GLN A 86 33.78 -70.38 -67.52
C GLN A 86 32.94 -69.99 -66.30
N GLU A 87 33.41 -70.32 -65.09
CA GLU A 87 32.74 -69.96 -63.85
C GLU A 87 32.68 -68.45 -63.65
N ILE A 88 33.82 -67.74 -63.80
CA ILE A 88 33.87 -66.27 -63.74
C ILE A 88 32.92 -65.66 -64.78
N PHE A 89 32.93 -66.16 -66.01
CA PHE A 89 32.05 -65.66 -67.06
C PHE A 89 30.58 -65.87 -66.72
N ARG A 90 30.23 -67.04 -66.15
CA ARG A 90 28.87 -67.34 -65.70
C ARG A 90 28.45 -66.43 -64.55
N THR A 91 29.27 -66.27 -63.52
CA THR A 91 28.97 -65.40 -62.38
C THR A 91 28.87 -63.93 -62.79
N THR A 92 29.73 -63.48 -63.71
CA THR A 92 29.69 -62.10 -64.22
C THR A 92 28.45 -61.87 -65.07
N LYS A 93 28.06 -62.86 -65.88
CA LYS A 93 26.82 -62.81 -66.66
C LYS A 93 25.59 -62.80 -65.75
N GLU A 94 25.54 -63.68 -64.75
CA GLU A 94 24.49 -63.73 -63.71
C GLU A 94 24.39 -62.39 -62.96
N LEU A 95 25.52 -61.76 -62.60
CA LEU A 95 25.55 -60.43 -61.97
C LEU A 95 25.14 -59.30 -62.91
N SER A 96 25.47 -59.38 -64.21
CA SER A 96 25.08 -58.39 -65.21
C SER A 96 23.61 -58.50 -65.64
N GLU A 97 23.03 -59.70 -65.54
CA GLU A 97 21.62 -60.00 -65.81
C GLU A 97 20.74 -59.82 -64.56
N MET A 98 21.34 -59.74 -63.36
CA MET A 98 20.69 -59.28 -62.13
C MET A 98 20.24 -57.83 -62.31
N LYS A 99 18.99 -57.66 -62.73
CA LYS A 99 18.28 -56.37 -62.66
C LYS A 99 17.98 -56.02 -61.20
N ILE A 100 18.98 -55.54 -60.47
CA ILE A 100 18.72 -54.78 -59.25
C ILE A 100 18.28 -53.40 -59.72
N GLU A 101 16.96 -53.16 -59.76
CA GLU A 101 16.44 -51.83 -60.02
C GLU A 101 16.78 -50.94 -58.83
N VAL A 102 17.80 -50.09 -58.98
CA VAL A 102 18.24 -49.11 -57.96
C VAL A 102 17.06 -48.25 -57.46
N LYS A 103 16.00 -48.08 -58.28
CA LYS A 103 14.74 -47.46 -57.88
C LYS A 103 14.00 -48.20 -56.78
N ASP A 104 13.97 -49.53 -56.79
CA ASP A 104 13.27 -50.32 -55.76
C ASP A 104 14.00 -50.26 -54.42
N MET A 105 15.33 -50.21 -54.45
CA MET A 105 16.16 -50.08 -53.24
C MET A 105 16.08 -48.67 -52.61
N ILE A 106 16.04 -47.61 -53.43
CA ILE A 106 15.78 -46.23 -52.96
C ILE A 106 14.37 -46.13 -52.38
N LYS A 107 13.39 -46.75 -53.04
CA LYS A 107 12.00 -46.80 -52.57
C LYS A 107 11.87 -47.57 -51.25
N GLU A 108 12.54 -48.71 -51.09
CA GLU A 108 12.58 -49.43 -49.80
C GLU A 108 13.25 -48.60 -48.71
N TYR A 109 14.33 -47.86 -49.02
CA TYR A 109 14.99 -46.98 -48.05
C TYR A 109 14.11 -45.78 -47.66
N GLU A 110 13.44 -45.15 -48.63
CA GLU A 110 12.45 -44.09 -48.38
C GLU A 110 11.24 -44.63 -47.59
N ASP A 111 10.77 -45.83 -47.90
CA ASP A 111 9.67 -46.49 -47.19
C ASP A 111 10.05 -46.82 -45.74
N VAL A 112 11.31 -47.22 -45.47
CA VAL A 112 11.82 -47.43 -44.10
C VAL A 112 11.90 -46.12 -43.32
N VAL A 113 12.44 -45.04 -43.91
CA VAL A 113 12.49 -43.72 -43.25
C VAL A 113 11.08 -43.18 -42.96
N VAL A 114 10.14 -43.37 -43.90
CA VAL A 114 8.74 -43.03 -43.70
C VAL A 114 8.09 -43.90 -42.63
N PHE A 115 8.44 -45.19 -42.56
CA PHE A 115 7.95 -46.11 -41.54
C PHE A 115 8.45 -45.71 -40.15
N GLU A 116 9.74 -45.42 -39.98
CA GLU A 116 10.32 -44.94 -38.73
C GLU A 116 9.69 -43.63 -38.27
N ALA A 117 9.46 -42.69 -39.19
CA ALA A 117 8.77 -41.43 -38.88
C ALA A 117 7.32 -41.67 -38.43
N LYS A 118 6.59 -42.58 -39.10
CA LYS A 118 5.21 -42.97 -38.71
C LYS A 118 5.19 -43.68 -37.37
N GLU A 119 6.13 -44.60 -37.12
CA GLU A 119 6.27 -45.31 -35.85
C GLU A 119 6.51 -44.33 -34.71
N LYS A 120 7.43 -43.37 -34.89
CA LYS A 120 7.70 -42.33 -33.90
C LYS A 120 6.45 -41.50 -33.58
N ILE A 121 5.70 -41.07 -34.60
CA ILE A 121 4.43 -40.35 -34.42
C ILE A 121 3.43 -41.22 -33.64
N CYS A 122 3.26 -42.48 -34.01
CA CYS A 122 2.34 -43.41 -33.33
C CYS A 122 2.71 -43.60 -31.85
N LEU A 123 3.99 -43.76 -31.53
CA LEU A 123 4.47 -43.88 -30.15
C LEU A 123 4.19 -42.60 -29.35
N THR A 124 4.43 -41.41 -29.92
CA THR A 124 4.07 -40.13 -29.28
C THR A 124 2.56 -40.02 -29.04
N LEU A 125 1.73 -40.44 -29.99
CA LEU A 125 0.26 -40.41 -29.84
C LEU A 125 -0.24 -41.40 -28.78
N LEU A 126 0.38 -42.57 -28.65
CA LEU A 126 0.08 -43.51 -27.57
C LEU A 126 0.39 -42.89 -26.20
N GLU A 127 1.49 -42.17 -26.09
CA GLU A 127 1.89 -41.47 -24.87
C GLU A 127 0.93 -40.31 -24.53
N VAL A 128 0.56 -39.50 -25.51
CA VAL A 128 -0.48 -38.45 -25.36
C VAL A 128 -1.79 -39.06 -24.85
N ARG A 129 -2.22 -40.19 -25.42
CA ARG A 129 -3.43 -40.89 -24.99
C ARG A 129 -3.32 -41.43 -23.56
N ARG A 130 -2.14 -41.93 -23.17
CA ARG A 130 -1.89 -42.40 -21.80
C ARG A 130 -2.03 -41.26 -20.80
N ASN A 131 -1.33 -40.15 -21.03
CA ASN A 131 -1.38 -38.98 -20.14
C ASN A 131 -2.79 -38.40 -20.04
N PHE A 132 -3.56 -38.38 -21.14
CA PHE A 132 -4.95 -37.92 -21.10
C PHE A 132 -5.86 -38.85 -20.29
N ARG A 133 -5.69 -40.17 -20.40
CA ARG A 133 -6.46 -41.12 -19.58
C ARG A 133 -6.16 -40.95 -18.10
N GLU A 134 -4.88 -40.86 -17.73
CA GLU A 134 -4.45 -40.64 -16.35
C GLU A 134 -5.00 -39.32 -15.80
N PHE A 135 -4.99 -38.25 -16.61
CA PHE A 135 -5.65 -36.99 -16.27
C PHE A 135 -7.15 -37.17 -15.99
N CYS A 136 -7.90 -37.83 -16.89
CA CYS A 136 -9.33 -38.06 -16.68
C CYS A 136 -9.61 -38.85 -15.40
N GLU A 137 -8.81 -39.87 -15.09
CA GLU A 137 -8.96 -40.65 -13.87
C GLU A 137 -8.75 -39.81 -12.60
N ILE A 138 -7.79 -38.88 -12.62
CA ILE A 138 -7.55 -37.95 -11.50
C ILE A 138 -8.70 -36.95 -11.39
N ARG A 139 -9.14 -36.36 -12.51
CA ARG A 139 -10.27 -35.42 -12.58
C ARG A 139 -11.56 -36.05 -12.04
N ASP A 140 -11.89 -37.26 -12.48
CA ASP A 140 -13.12 -37.94 -12.05
C ASP A 140 -13.10 -38.25 -10.56
N LYS A 141 -11.93 -38.58 -9.98
CA LYS A 141 -11.77 -38.74 -8.53
C LYS A 141 -12.00 -37.43 -7.79
N ILE A 142 -11.43 -36.33 -8.30
CA ILE A 142 -11.62 -34.99 -7.75
C ILE A 142 -13.10 -34.60 -7.75
N GLU A 143 -13.78 -34.75 -8.89
CA GLU A 143 -15.19 -34.36 -9.03
C GLU A 143 -16.09 -35.20 -8.11
N ASN A 144 -15.83 -36.50 -8.00
CA ASN A 144 -16.55 -37.39 -7.08
C ASN A 144 -16.32 -37.01 -5.61
N ASN A 145 -15.12 -36.60 -5.22
CA ASN A 145 -14.83 -36.14 -3.85
C ASN A 145 -15.57 -34.85 -3.53
N ILE A 146 -15.59 -33.89 -4.47
CA ILE A 146 -16.33 -32.63 -4.32
C ILE A 146 -17.83 -32.91 -4.17
N LYS A 147 -18.42 -33.75 -5.04
CA LYS A 147 -19.86 -34.10 -4.96
C LYS A 147 -20.26 -34.77 -3.65
N ARG A 148 -19.33 -35.48 -3.00
CA ARG A 148 -19.56 -36.17 -1.72
C ARG A 148 -19.22 -35.32 -0.49
N ASN A 149 -18.80 -34.06 -0.67
CA ASN A 149 -18.32 -33.18 0.42
C ASN A 149 -17.22 -33.83 1.28
N ILE A 150 -16.34 -34.63 0.68
CA ILE A 150 -15.21 -35.24 1.39
C ILE A 150 -14.06 -34.24 1.38
N GLU A 151 -13.60 -33.81 2.55
CA GLU A 151 -12.35 -33.05 2.67
C GLU A 151 -11.17 -33.96 2.28
N ASP A 152 -10.61 -33.74 1.09
CA ASP A 152 -9.43 -34.46 0.62
C ASP A 152 -8.17 -33.66 1.01
N PRO A 153 -7.40 -34.11 2.02
CA PRO A 153 -6.19 -33.41 2.46
C PRO A 153 -5.08 -33.37 1.39
N ASP A 154 -5.15 -34.25 0.38
CA ASP A 154 -4.21 -34.37 -0.73
C ASP A 154 -4.75 -33.76 -2.03
N MET A 155 -5.88 -33.04 -1.97
CA MET A 155 -6.52 -32.41 -3.11
C MET A 155 -5.54 -31.58 -3.96
N SER A 156 -4.73 -30.74 -3.31
CA SER A 156 -3.77 -29.88 -4.00
C SER A 156 -2.66 -30.65 -4.71
N LEU A 157 -2.24 -31.80 -4.17
CA LEU A 157 -1.26 -32.67 -4.83
C LEU A 157 -1.86 -33.34 -6.07
N ARG A 158 -3.12 -33.79 -6.00
CA ARG A 158 -3.84 -34.37 -7.13
C ARG A 158 -4.08 -33.36 -8.24
N LEU A 159 -4.43 -32.11 -7.90
CA LEU A 159 -4.55 -31.01 -8.85
C LEU A 159 -3.22 -30.73 -9.57
N LEU A 160 -2.10 -30.77 -8.83
CA LEU A 160 -0.78 -30.60 -9.42
C LEU A 160 -0.41 -31.75 -10.35
N GLU A 161 -0.70 -32.99 -9.96
CA GLU A 161 -0.48 -34.16 -10.81
C GLU A 161 -1.30 -34.08 -12.10
N ALA A 162 -2.58 -33.71 -12.00
CA ALA A 162 -3.45 -33.47 -13.16
C ALA A 162 -2.89 -32.37 -14.09
N SER A 163 -2.39 -31.28 -13.51
CA SER A 163 -1.79 -30.15 -14.25
C SER A 163 -0.51 -30.57 -14.98
N LYS A 164 0.33 -31.41 -14.35
CA LYS A 164 1.53 -31.98 -14.98
C LYS A 164 1.15 -32.86 -16.17
N LYS A 165 0.13 -33.72 -16.03
CA LYS A 165 -0.34 -34.56 -17.14
C LYS A 165 -0.85 -33.75 -18.33
N ILE A 166 -1.56 -32.65 -18.08
CA ILE A 166 -1.97 -31.73 -19.16
C ILE A 166 -0.74 -31.07 -19.83
N ARG A 167 0.23 -30.61 -19.03
CA ARG A 167 1.47 -30.03 -19.56
C ARG A 167 2.24 -31.04 -20.41
N ASP A 168 2.39 -32.28 -19.94
CA ASP A 168 3.05 -33.36 -20.67
C ASP A 168 2.39 -33.59 -22.04
N ILE A 169 1.04 -33.53 -22.12
CA ILE A 169 0.31 -33.62 -23.40
C ILE A 169 0.68 -32.46 -24.32
N PHE A 170 0.69 -31.22 -23.81
CA PHE A 170 1.04 -30.06 -24.63
C PHE A 170 2.48 -30.10 -25.12
N ASP A 171 3.42 -30.50 -24.26
CA ASP A 171 4.84 -30.58 -24.60
C ASP A 171 5.06 -31.68 -25.65
N LEU A 172 4.46 -32.86 -25.49
CA LEU A 172 4.51 -33.93 -26.49
C LEU A 172 3.96 -33.49 -27.86
N ILE A 173 2.86 -32.73 -27.88
CA ILE A 173 2.27 -32.21 -29.14
C ILE A 173 3.19 -31.17 -29.78
N ASN A 174 3.74 -30.24 -28.99
CA ASN A 174 4.54 -29.12 -29.49
C ASN A 174 5.93 -29.57 -29.95
N GLU A 175 6.65 -30.35 -29.14
CA GLU A 175 8.01 -30.84 -29.43
C GLU A 175 8.05 -31.71 -30.69
N ASN A 176 7.00 -32.50 -30.91
CA ASN A 176 6.88 -33.37 -32.09
C ASN A 176 6.15 -32.68 -33.27
N ARG A 177 5.84 -31.38 -33.17
CA ARG A 177 5.15 -30.58 -34.20
C ARG A 177 3.85 -31.24 -34.72
N LEU A 178 3.12 -31.92 -33.84
CA LEU A 178 1.90 -32.64 -34.21
C LEU A 178 0.69 -31.71 -34.38
N ILE A 179 0.84 -30.42 -34.08
CA ILE A 179 -0.25 -29.43 -34.10
C ILE A 179 -0.84 -29.20 -35.49
N ASP A 180 -0.05 -29.46 -36.54
CA ASP A 180 -0.48 -29.29 -37.94
C ASP A 180 -1.48 -30.36 -38.39
N LEU A 181 -1.63 -31.44 -37.62
CA LEU A 181 -2.62 -32.48 -37.88
C LEU A 181 -4.00 -32.04 -37.37
N ASP A 182 -4.98 -31.97 -38.26
CA ASP A 182 -6.36 -31.53 -37.95
C ASP A 182 -7.01 -32.27 -36.77
N CYS A 183 -6.80 -33.59 -36.69
CA CYS A 183 -7.34 -34.41 -35.60
C CYS A 183 -6.68 -34.09 -34.26
N ILE A 184 -5.38 -33.81 -34.23
CA ILE A 184 -4.64 -33.43 -33.02
C ILE A 184 -5.00 -32.02 -32.59
N ARG A 185 -5.22 -31.11 -33.54
CA ARG A 185 -5.72 -29.77 -33.26
C ARG A 185 -7.09 -29.79 -32.58
N LYS A 186 -8.02 -30.62 -33.07
CA LYS A 186 -9.33 -30.81 -32.42
C LYS A 186 -9.18 -31.41 -31.02
N PHE A 187 -8.42 -32.49 -30.88
CA PHE A 187 -8.16 -33.12 -29.58
C PHE A 187 -7.51 -32.15 -28.58
N ARG A 188 -6.56 -31.32 -29.03
CA ARG A 188 -5.94 -30.30 -28.18
C ARG A 188 -6.96 -29.28 -27.68
N ASN A 189 -7.95 -28.90 -28.49
CA ASN A 189 -9.03 -28.02 -28.04
C ASN A 189 -9.89 -28.69 -26.97
N ASP A 190 -10.17 -29.98 -27.09
CA ASP A 190 -10.90 -30.73 -26.06
C ASP A 190 -10.09 -30.79 -24.75
N VAL A 191 -8.78 -31.07 -24.83
CA VAL A 191 -7.87 -31.03 -23.67
C VAL A 191 -7.81 -29.63 -23.06
N ASN A 192 -7.79 -28.57 -23.88
CA ASN A 192 -7.84 -27.19 -23.39
C ASN A 192 -9.14 -26.91 -22.63
N SER A 193 -10.29 -27.35 -23.14
CA SER A 193 -11.59 -27.18 -22.46
C SER A 193 -11.59 -27.84 -21.08
N GLU A 194 -11.06 -29.05 -20.99
CA GLU A 194 -10.94 -29.79 -19.73
C GLU A 194 -9.94 -29.13 -18.76
N ALA A 195 -8.84 -28.61 -19.30
CA ALA A 195 -7.86 -27.84 -18.53
C ALA A 195 -8.49 -26.56 -17.99
N GLU A 196 -9.31 -25.85 -18.76
CA GLU A 196 -10.02 -24.65 -18.28
C GLU A 196 -10.94 -24.94 -17.09
N ASP A 197 -11.67 -26.06 -17.11
CA ASP A 197 -12.54 -26.45 -16.00
C ASP A 197 -11.74 -26.80 -14.74
N LEU A 198 -10.61 -27.50 -14.89
CA LEU A 198 -9.65 -27.72 -13.80
C LEU A 198 -9.12 -26.38 -13.25
N MET A 199 -8.76 -25.45 -14.13
CA MET A 199 -8.20 -24.15 -13.76
C MET A 199 -9.22 -23.30 -12.99
N ARG A 200 -10.50 -23.32 -13.36
CA ARG A 200 -11.57 -22.63 -12.59
C ARG A 200 -11.64 -23.13 -11.15
N LEU A 201 -11.48 -24.44 -10.93
CA LEU A 201 -11.45 -25.01 -9.59
C LEU A 201 -10.21 -24.53 -8.81
N ILE A 202 -9.04 -24.51 -9.45
CA ILE A 202 -7.80 -24.00 -8.85
C ILE A 202 -7.94 -22.51 -8.50
N TYR A 203 -8.45 -21.67 -9.41
CA TYR A 203 -8.67 -20.25 -9.17
C TYR A 203 -9.61 -20.01 -7.98
N SER A 204 -10.69 -20.78 -7.89
CA SER A 204 -11.62 -20.71 -6.75
C SER A 204 -10.93 -21.03 -5.43
N ARG A 205 -10.07 -22.06 -5.38
CA ARG A 205 -9.29 -22.40 -4.18
C ARG A 205 -8.26 -21.34 -3.81
N ILE A 206 -7.56 -20.76 -4.79
CA ILE A 206 -6.66 -19.63 -4.56
C ILE A 206 -7.44 -18.44 -3.98
N ASN A 207 -8.66 -18.17 -4.47
CA ASN A 207 -9.49 -17.13 -3.88
C ASN A 207 -9.92 -17.43 -2.44
N LYS A 208 -10.21 -18.69 -2.09
CA LYS A 208 -10.45 -19.06 -0.68
C LYS A 208 -9.23 -18.75 0.20
N PHE A 209 -8.02 -19.01 -0.29
CA PHE A 209 -6.82 -18.57 0.43
C PHE A 209 -6.74 -17.05 0.55
N VAL A 210 -6.96 -16.32 -0.54
CA VAL A 210 -6.89 -14.86 -0.54
C VAL A 210 -7.89 -14.23 0.45
N PHE A 211 -9.17 -14.59 0.37
CA PHE A 211 -10.27 -13.93 1.08
C PHE A 211 -10.59 -14.53 2.45
N GLN A 212 -10.40 -15.84 2.62
CA GLN A 212 -10.77 -16.56 3.85
C GLN A 212 -9.53 -17.04 4.62
N ASN A 213 -8.33 -16.93 4.02
CA ASN A 213 -7.10 -17.49 4.56
C ASN A 213 -7.19 -19.01 4.80
N GLU A 214 -7.97 -19.69 3.95
CA GLU A 214 -8.23 -21.13 3.96
C GLU A 214 -7.48 -21.81 2.82
N CYS A 215 -6.98 -23.04 3.03
CA CYS A 215 -6.27 -23.90 2.07
C CYS A 215 -4.74 -23.73 1.96
N LYS A 216 -4.08 -24.82 1.54
CA LYS A 216 -2.66 -24.86 1.16
C LYS A 216 -2.49 -24.26 -0.24
N TYR A 217 -2.08 -23.00 -0.32
CA TYR A 217 -1.99 -22.26 -1.59
C TYR A 217 -0.75 -22.59 -2.45
N GLN A 218 0.32 -23.14 -1.85
CA GLN A 218 1.60 -23.32 -2.56
C GLN A 218 1.50 -24.29 -3.75
N GLU A 219 0.91 -25.47 -3.53
CA GLU A 219 0.73 -26.46 -4.59
C GLU A 219 -0.36 -26.05 -5.60
N ASP A 220 -1.43 -25.40 -5.13
CA ASP A 220 -2.47 -24.84 -6.00
C ASP A 220 -1.88 -23.75 -6.93
N PHE A 221 -0.99 -22.89 -6.41
CA PHE A 221 -0.30 -21.89 -7.23
C PHE A 221 0.73 -22.51 -8.18
N ARG A 222 1.42 -23.59 -7.78
CA ARG A 222 2.29 -24.34 -8.69
C ARG A 222 1.55 -24.89 -9.91
N CYS A 223 0.26 -25.22 -9.79
CA CYS A 223 -0.55 -25.61 -10.94
C CYS A 223 -0.63 -24.46 -11.97
N ILE A 224 -0.78 -23.21 -11.51
CA ILE A 224 -0.78 -22.00 -12.35
C ILE A 224 0.54 -21.85 -13.10
N VAL A 225 1.66 -22.09 -12.42
CA VAL A 225 3.02 -22.05 -12.99
C VAL A 225 3.17 -23.16 -14.04
N VAL A 226 2.84 -24.40 -13.67
CA VAL A 226 2.94 -25.56 -14.57
C VAL A 226 2.13 -25.34 -15.83
N LEU A 227 0.94 -24.74 -15.79
CA LEU A 227 0.10 -24.53 -16.97
C LEU A 227 0.30 -23.17 -17.66
N ASN A 228 1.21 -22.33 -17.16
CA ASN A 228 1.42 -20.95 -17.63
C ASN A 228 0.11 -20.13 -17.71
N ALA A 229 -0.71 -20.19 -16.65
CA ALA A 229 -2.08 -19.69 -16.65
C ALA A 229 -2.29 -18.43 -15.79
N LEU A 230 -1.22 -17.65 -15.53
CA LEU A 230 -1.28 -16.48 -14.66
C LEU A 230 -2.26 -15.40 -15.14
N GLN A 231 -2.32 -15.16 -16.46
CA GLN A 231 -3.30 -14.22 -17.04
C GLN A 231 -4.75 -14.64 -16.77
N GLY A 232 -5.03 -15.94 -16.79
CA GLY A 232 -6.35 -16.48 -16.49
C GLY A 232 -6.73 -16.30 -15.02
N LEU A 233 -5.78 -16.50 -14.11
CA LEU A 233 -5.96 -16.24 -12.68
C LEU A 233 -6.21 -14.76 -12.41
N GLU A 234 -5.42 -13.87 -13.01
CA GLU A 234 -5.62 -12.42 -12.87
C GLU A 234 -7.01 -12.01 -13.31
N LYS A 235 -7.42 -12.42 -14.51
CA LYS A 235 -8.74 -12.08 -15.06
C LYS A 235 -9.84 -12.56 -14.11
N TYR A 236 -9.75 -13.81 -13.64
CA TYR A 236 -10.70 -14.36 -12.70
C TYR A 236 -10.75 -13.57 -11.38
N GLN A 237 -9.60 -13.15 -10.85
CA GLN A 237 -9.52 -12.38 -9.62
C GLN A 237 -10.03 -10.96 -9.79
N ALA A 238 -9.64 -10.26 -10.87
CA ALA A 238 -10.08 -8.92 -11.17
C ALA A 238 -11.61 -8.85 -11.33
N ASP A 239 -12.21 -9.82 -12.03
CA ASP A 239 -13.64 -9.90 -12.26
C ASP A 239 -14.44 -10.17 -10.96
N ASN A 240 -13.84 -10.80 -9.95
CA ASN A 240 -14.52 -11.22 -8.72
C ASN A 240 -14.08 -10.47 -7.44
N LEU A 241 -13.05 -9.62 -7.50
CA LEU A 241 -12.42 -9.00 -6.33
C LEU A 241 -13.41 -8.21 -5.47
N GLU A 242 -14.19 -7.31 -6.08
CA GLU A 242 -15.19 -6.50 -5.37
C GLU A 242 -16.28 -7.36 -4.73
N LYS A 243 -16.75 -8.39 -5.44
CA LYS A 243 -17.80 -9.31 -5.00
C LYS A 243 -17.36 -10.20 -3.84
N GLU A 244 -16.18 -10.80 -3.94
CA GLU A 244 -15.64 -11.64 -2.86
C GLU A 244 -15.30 -10.80 -1.63
N TYR A 245 -14.74 -9.59 -1.81
CA TYR A 245 -14.47 -8.70 -0.69
C TYR A 245 -15.77 -8.20 -0.01
N PHE A 246 -16.83 -7.94 -0.77
CA PHE A 246 -18.15 -7.65 -0.20
C PHE A 246 -18.64 -8.79 0.71
N LYS A 247 -18.55 -10.05 0.27
CA LYS A 247 -18.91 -11.21 1.10
C LYS A 247 -18.09 -11.29 2.39
N VAL A 248 -16.82 -10.90 2.34
CA VAL A 248 -15.96 -10.84 3.55
C VAL A 248 -16.49 -9.83 4.56
N VAL A 249 -16.94 -8.66 4.09
CA VAL A 249 -17.55 -7.61 4.92
C VAL A 249 -18.91 -8.06 5.45
N GLU A 250 -19.78 -8.64 4.62
CA GLU A 250 -21.07 -9.21 5.06
C GLU A 250 -20.88 -10.30 6.11
N SER A 251 -19.93 -11.20 5.91
CA SER A 251 -19.59 -12.23 6.91
C SER A 251 -19.13 -11.60 8.24
N ALA A 252 -18.37 -10.50 8.20
CA ALA A 252 -17.97 -9.79 9.42
C ALA A 252 -19.18 -9.15 10.12
N ILE A 253 -20.14 -8.62 9.35
CA ILE A 253 -21.40 -8.09 9.88
C ILE A 253 -22.18 -9.19 10.60
N GLU A 254 -22.37 -10.35 9.97
CA GLU A 254 -23.09 -11.48 10.58
C GLU A 254 -22.40 -12.02 11.84
N GLU A 255 -21.06 -12.04 11.86
CA GLU A 255 -20.27 -12.44 13.02
C GLU A 255 -20.52 -11.50 14.22
N VAL A 256 -20.49 -10.19 13.97
CA VAL A 256 -20.70 -9.18 15.01
C VAL A 256 -22.16 -9.10 15.44
N GLU A 257 -23.12 -9.32 14.54
CA GLU A 257 -24.55 -9.37 14.85
C GLU A 257 -24.86 -10.43 15.91
N LYS A 258 -24.26 -11.62 15.76
CA LYS A 258 -24.39 -12.75 16.70
C LYS A 258 -23.63 -12.54 18.01
N SER A 259 -22.68 -11.61 18.04
CA SER A 259 -21.90 -11.31 19.24
C SER A 259 -22.70 -10.48 20.25
N LYS A 260 -22.53 -10.77 21.56
CA LYS A 260 -23.17 -10.02 22.67
C LYS A 260 -22.31 -8.85 23.18
N VAL A 261 -21.39 -8.34 22.36
CA VAL A 261 -20.46 -7.28 22.78
C VAL A 261 -21.17 -5.92 22.78
N GLU A 262 -20.88 -5.08 23.79
CA GLU A 262 -21.51 -3.76 23.96
C GLU A 262 -21.10 -2.77 22.84
N ASN A 263 -19.81 -2.69 22.48
CA ASN A 263 -19.31 -1.80 21.42
C ASN A 263 -19.22 -2.51 20.05
N LYS A 264 -20.38 -2.77 19.44
CA LYS A 264 -20.45 -3.44 18.13
C LYS A 264 -19.75 -2.67 17.00
N ALA A 265 -19.73 -1.33 17.05
CA ALA A 265 -19.09 -0.49 16.03
C ALA A 265 -17.56 -0.68 15.99
N GLU A 266 -16.90 -0.66 17.16
CA GLU A 266 -15.45 -0.87 17.25
C GLU A 266 -15.05 -2.29 16.83
N VAL A 267 -15.81 -3.31 17.27
CA VAL A 267 -15.56 -4.70 16.90
C VAL A 267 -15.70 -4.89 15.38
N LEU A 268 -16.76 -4.37 14.78
CA LEU A 268 -16.98 -4.47 13.33
C LEU A 268 -15.86 -3.80 12.53
N ALA A 269 -15.49 -2.57 12.90
CA ALA A 269 -14.39 -1.85 12.26
C ALA A 269 -13.06 -2.63 12.37
N LYS A 270 -12.77 -3.19 13.55
CA LYS A 270 -11.56 -3.98 13.79
C LYS A 270 -11.53 -5.28 12.98
N VAL A 271 -12.65 -5.99 12.89
CA VAL A 271 -12.75 -7.24 12.12
C VAL A 271 -12.60 -6.95 10.63
N ILE A 272 -13.30 -5.95 10.10
CA ILE A 272 -13.21 -5.57 8.69
C ILE A 272 -11.76 -5.19 8.36
N MET A 273 -11.17 -4.20 9.04
CA MET A 273 -9.80 -3.74 8.77
C MET A 273 -8.75 -4.85 8.98
N GLY A 274 -8.96 -5.72 9.97
CA GLY A 274 -8.13 -6.88 10.22
C GLY A 274 -8.13 -7.86 9.04
N ARG A 275 -9.33 -8.21 8.53
CA ARG A 275 -9.48 -9.07 7.35
C ARG A 275 -8.91 -8.41 6.09
N THR A 276 -9.12 -7.11 5.90
CA THR A 276 -8.52 -6.32 4.81
C THR A 276 -6.99 -6.47 4.77
N LYS A 277 -6.34 -6.34 5.94
CA LYS A 277 -4.88 -6.48 6.07
C LYS A 277 -4.40 -7.87 5.66
N VAL A 278 -5.13 -8.91 6.04
CA VAL A 278 -4.81 -10.30 5.67
C VAL A 278 -4.93 -10.49 4.16
N ILE A 279 -5.99 -9.98 3.54
CA ILE A 279 -6.22 -10.10 2.09
C ILE A 279 -5.09 -9.44 1.29
N ILE A 280 -4.71 -8.20 1.65
CA ILE A 280 -3.60 -7.48 1.00
C ILE A 280 -2.29 -8.29 1.15
N ARG A 281 -2.03 -8.84 2.33
CA ARG A 281 -0.86 -9.71 2.57
C ARG A 281 -0.89 -10.96 1.70
N ASN A 282 -2.05 -11.60 1.56
CA ASN A 282 -2.19 -12.83 0.78
C ASN A 282 -1.97 -12.56 -0.71
N PHE A 283 -2.53 -11.47 -1.26
CA PHE A 283 -2.22 -11.03 -2.62
C PHE A 283 -0.74 -10.73 -2.83
N LYS A 284 -0.09 -10.05 -1.87
CA LYS A 284 1.35 -9.80 -1.92
C LYS A 284 2.16 -11.10 -1.94
N THR A 285 1.76 -12.08 -1.14
CA THR A 285 2.40 -13.41 -1.11
C THR A 285 2.27 -14.12 -2.46
N LEU A 286 1.09 -14.08 -3.08
CA LEU A 286 0.89 -14.66 -4.42
C LEU A 286 1.69 -13.90 -5.50
N PHE A 287 1.84 -12.59 -5.37
CA PHE A 287 2.69 -11.79 -6.24
C PHE A 287 4.16 -12.18 -6.12
N GLU A 288 4.71 -12.32 -4.90
CA GLU A 288 6.08 -12.78 -4.68
C GLU A 288 6.32 -14.18 -5.30
N MET A 289 5.33 -15.07 -5.24
CA MET A 289 5.39 -16.37 -5.92
C MET A 289 5.33 -16.23 -7.45
N ALA A 290 4.53 -15.31 -7.99
CA ALA A 290 4.50 -15.04 -9.42
C ALA A 290 5.84 -14.48 -9.91
N ASP A 291 6.39 -13.51 -9.20
CA ASP A 291 7.65 -12.81 -9.51
C ASP A 291 8.85 -13.76 -9.59
N THR A 292 8.85 -14.78 -8.73
CA THR A 292 9.85 -15.85 -8.70
C THR A 292 9.65 -16.93 -9.77
N SER A 293 8.45 -17.05 -10.35
CA SER A 293 8.08 -18.17 -11.23
C SER A 293 7.88 -17.78 -12.69
N PHE A 294 7.64 -16.49 -12.99
CA PHE A 294 7.35 -16.00 -14.34
C PHE A 294 8.29 -14.86 -14.73
N GLU A 295 8.90 -14.96 -15.92
CA GLU A 295 9.72 -13.90 -16.50
C GLU A 295 8.84 -12.80 -17.14
N GLY A 296 9.33 -11.56 -17.18
CA GLY A 296 8.66 -10.46 -17.90
C GLY A 296 7.51 -9.76 -17.15
N LEU A 297 7.26 -10.07 -15.87
CA LEU A 297 6.21 -9.40 -15.07
C LEU A 297 6.44 -7.89 -14.86
N HIS A 298 7.66 -7.42 -15.08
CA HIS A 298 8.03 -6.00 -15.05
C HIS A 298 8.00 -5.32 -16.43
N GLU A 299 7.71 -6.07 -17.49
CA GLU A 299 7.59 -5.49 -18.82
C GLU A 299 6.37 -4.57 -18.85
N LYS A 300 6.58 -3.38 -19.42
CA LYS A 300 5.52 -2.41 -19.60
C LYS A 300 5.18 -2.31 -21.07
N LEU A 301 3.90 -2.41 -21.38
CA LEU A 301 3.35 -2.15 -22.71
C LEU A 301 2.94 -0.69 -22.80
N LYS A 302 3.28 -0.04 -23.91
CA LYS A 302 2.76 1.31 -24.18
C LYS A 302 1.28 1.21 -24.55
N ASN A 303 0.43 1.87 -23.77
CA ASN A 303 -0.97 2.05 -24.10
C ASN A 303 -1.12 2.97 -25.33
N PHE A 304 -2.35 3.13 -25.82
CA PHE A 304 -2.66 3.94 -27.02
C PHE A 304 -2.18 5.41 -26.91
N PHE A 305 -2.05 5.93 -25.69
CA PHE A 305 -1.56 7.28 -25.41
C PHE A 305 -0.04 7.36 -25.24
N GLY A 306 0.65 6.23 -25.40
CA GLY A 306 2.10 6.13 -25.22
C GLY A 306 2.54 5.98 -23.76
N GLU A 307 1.61 5.83 -22.82
CA GLU A 307 1.93 5.62 -21.40
C GLU A 307 2.26 4.14 -21.15
N GLU A 308 3.28 3.88 -20.36
CA GLU A 308 3.73 2.53 -20.04
C GLU A 308 2.86 1.90 -18.95
N GLU A 309 2.01 0.93 -19.29
CA GLU A 309 1.21 0.12 -18.36
C GLU A 309 1.76 -1.29 -18.21
N PRO A 310 1.73 -1.88 -17.01
CA PRO A 310 2.13 -3.28 -16.83
C PRO A 310 1.18 -4.23 -17.57
N VAL A 311 1.72 -5.34 -18.09
CA VAL A 311 0.95 -6.37 -18.83
C VAL A 311 -0.18 -6.96 -17.98
N LEU A 312 0.04 -7.02 -16.67
CA LEU A 312 -0.85 -7.54 -15.64
C LEU A 312 -1.15 -6.42 -14.63
N ARG A 313 -2.40 -6.29 -14.19
CA ARG A 313 -2.86 -5.27 -13.23
C ARG A 313 -2.65 -5.70 -11.78
N ILE A 314 -2.99 -6.95 -11.45
CA ILE A 314 -2.88 -7.49 -10.09
C ILE A 314 -1.47 -8.02 -9.87
N TYR A 315 -0.95 -8.85 -10.77
CA TYR A 315 0.38 -9.45 -10.62
C TYR A 315 1.46 -8.55 -11.24
N SER A 316 1.60 -7.35 -10.67
CA SER A 316 2.59 -6.35 -11.10
C SER A 316 3.28 -5.70 -9.90
N PRO A 317 4.35 -4.91 -10.10
CA PRO A 317 4.95 -4.11 -9.03
C PRO A 317 3.96 -3.21 -8.27
N ARG A 318 2.81 -2.89 -8.89
CA ARG A 318 1.70 -2.11 -8.30
C ARG A 318 0.59 -2.98 -7.71
N CYS A 319 0.82 -4.28 -7.47
CA CYS A 319 -0.15 -5.23 -6.92
C CYS A 319 -0.92 -4.65 -5.72
N GLN A 320 -0.17 -4.13 -4.73
CA GLN A 320 -0.77 -3.57 -3.52
C GLN A 320 -1.69 -2.38 -3.84
N GLU A 321 -1.27 -1.46 -4.71
CA GLU A 321 -2.08 -0.30 -5.10
C GLU A 321 -3.37 -0.74 -5.80
N THR A 322 -3.29 -1.67 -6.76
CA THR A 322 -4.46 -2.18 -7.49
C THR A 322 -5.47 -2.86 -6.56
N VAL A 323 -4.99 -3.70 -5.64
CA VAL A 323 -5.85 -4.41 -4.69
C VAL A 323 -6.46 -3.44 -3.67
N GLU A 324 -5.66 -2.51 -3.13
CA GLU A 324 -6.15 -1.48 -2.22
C GLU A 324 -7.21 -0.59 -2.87
N LEU A 325 -7.07 -0.19 -4.14
CA LEU A 325 -8.06 0.61 -4.85
C LEU A 325 -9.44 -0.08 -4.93
N ALA A 326 -9.47 -1.37 -5.28
CA ALA A 326 -10.73 -2.13 -5.36
C ALA A 326 -11.37 -2.33 -3.98
N ILE A 327 -10.56 -2.68 -2.98
CA ILE A 327 -10.99 -2.79 -1.58
C ILE A 327 -11.55 -1.46 -1.07
N ASN A 328 -10.86 -0.36 -1.38
CA ASN A 328 -11.22 0.98 -0.97
C ASN A 328 -12.60 1.36 -1.52
N LYS A 329 -12.92 0.99 -2.76
CA LYS A 329 -14.25 1.23 -3.34
C LYS A 329 -15.37 0.56 -2.54
N VAL A 330 -15.18 -0.69 -2.12
CA VAL A 330 -16.18 -1.42 -1.30
C VAL A 330 -16.28 -0.84 0.11
N ILE A 331 -15.15 -0.49 0.74
CA ILE A 331 -15.15 0.19 2.05
C ILE A 331 -15.83 1.56 1.97
N ARG A 332 -15.56 2.35 0.93
CA ARG A 332 -16.22 3.65 0.71
C ARG A 332 -17.73 3.48 0.67
N ARG A 333 -18.22 2.48 -0.09
CA ARG A 333 -19.65 2.14 -0.11
C ARG A 333 -20.15 1.80 1.29
N PHE A 334 -19.50 0.87 1.98
CA PHE A 334 -19.88 0.46 3.35
C PHE A 334 -20.00 1.65 4.31
N VAL A 335 -18.98 2.51 4.34
CA VAL A 335 -18.93 3.71 5.18
C VAL A 335 -20.07 4.67 4.86
N LEU A 336 -20.36 4.90 3.58
CA LEU A 336 -21.48 5.74 3.19
C LEU A 336 -22.82 5.13 3.65
N GLU A 337 -23.01 3.80 3.61
CA GLU A 337 -24.30 3.18 3.99
C GLU A 337 -24.56 3.30 5.48
N TYR A 338 -23.50 3.22 6.27
CA TYR A 338 -23.59 3.26 7.72
C TYR A 338 -23.56 4.68 8.29
N ILE A 339 -23.07 5.68 7.55
CA ILE A 339 -23.04 7.08 7.99
C ILE A 339 -24.24 7.87 7.47
N GLU A 340 -24.74 7.59 6.26
CA GLU A 340 -25.84 8.35 5.68
C GLU A 340 -27.21 7.88 6.16
N ASP A 341 -28.08 8.86 6.36
CA ASP A 341 -29.49 8.65 6.61
C ASP A 341 -30.11 8.03 5.35
N PRO A 342 -30.78 6.85 5.44
CA PRO A 342 -31.30 6.14 4.27
C PRO A 342 -32.25 6.97 3.41
N GLU A 343 -32.90 7.99 3.98
CA GLU A 343 -33.79 8.91 3.24
C GLU A 343 -33.04 9.84 2.27
N LYS A 344 -31.79 10.22 2.55
CA LYS A 344 -30.98 11.06 1.63
C LYS A 344 -30.47 10.28 0.41
N ARG A 345 -30.23 8.98 0.56
CA ARG A 345 -29.74 8.11 -0.53
C ARG A 345 -30.73 7.92 -1.67
N CYS A 346 -32.04 7.91 -1.37
CA CYS A 346 -33.08 7.80 -2.39
C CYS A 346 -32.99 8.92 -3.45
N TYR A 347 -32.51 10.11 -3.08
CA TYR A 347 -32.38 11.23 -4.01
C TYR A 347 -31.11 11.17 -4.87
N GLU A 348 -29.98 10.69 -4.34
CA GLU A 348 -28.72 10.60 -5.12
C GLU A 348 -28.70 9.42 -6.09
N GLU A 349 -29.34 8.29 -5.77
CA GLU A 349 -29.47 7.17 -6.70
C GLU A 349 -30.36 7.52 -7.90
N MET A 350 -31.41 8.35 -7.71
CA MET A 350 -32.28 8.82 -8.81
C MET A 350 -31.55 9.66 -9.87
N PHE A 351 -30.43 10.31 -9.53
CA PHE A 351 -29.72 11.25 -10.42
C PHE A 351 -28.37 10.73 -10.96
N ARG A 352 -28.10 9.42 -10.86
CA ARG A 352 -26.91 8.84 -11.53
C ARG A 352 -27.05 8.92 -13.04
N ALA A 353 -25.98 9.31 -13.74
CA ALA A 353 -25.92 9.36 -15.21
C ALA A 353 -26.36 8.05 -15.88
N GLU A 354 -26.15 6.92 -15.18
CA GLU A 354 -26.56 5.56 -15.56
C GLU A 354 -28.08 5.36 -15.67
N ASN A 355 -28.87 6.19 -14.98
CA ASN A 355 -30.33 6.17 -15.00
C ASN A 355 -30.93 7.13 -16.04
N PHE A 356 -30.09 7.91 -16.72
CA PHE A 356 -30.49 8.68 -17.89
C PHE A 356 -30.28 7.80 -19.13
N VAL A 357 -31.37 7.50 -19.82
CA VAL A 357 -31.32 6.78 -21.09
C VAL A 357 -30.71 7.73 -22.13
N ASP A 358 -29.57 7.32 -22.70
CA ASP A 358 -28.97 8.01 -23.85
C ASP A 358 -29.77 7.61 -25.12
N ASP A 359 -30.71 8.46 -25.51
CA ASP A 359 -31.60 8.25 -26.67
C ASP A 359 -30.94 8.62 -28.03
N ILE A 360 -29.62 8.85 -28.05
CA ILE A 360 -28.90 9.22 -29.27
C ILE A 360 -28.60 7.96 -30.10
N ASP A 361 -29.18 7.86 -31.29
CA ASP A 361 -28.82 6.85 -32.29
C ASP A 361 -27.47 7.16 -32.93
N TYR A 362 -26.38 6.78 -32.25
CA TYR A 362 -25.01 6.92 -32.76
C TYR A 362 -24.75 6.14 -34.06
N GLY A 363 -25.62 5.19 -34.42
CA GLY A 363 -25.60 4.51 -35.71
C GLY A 363 -25.92 5.44 -36.88
N SER A 364 -26.70 6.49 -36.64
CA SER A 364 -27.03 7.54 -37.62
C SER A 364 -25.98 8.65 -37.73
N VAL A 365 -25.12 8.80 -36.72
CA VAL A 365 -24.16 9.93 -36.58
C VAL A 365 -22.78 9.57 -37.12
N PHE A 366 -22.34 8.32 -36.93
CA PHE A 366 -21.00 7.89 -37.32
C PHE A 366 -21.06 6.78 -38.37
N GLU A 367 -20.38 6.95 -39.50
CA GLU A 367 -20.25 5.90 -40.52
C GLU A 367 -19.50 4.68 -39.98
N SER A 368 -19.92 3.48 -40.39
CA SER A 368 -19.41 2.19 -39.91
C SER A 368 -17.92 1.93 -40.13
N LYS A 369 -17.27 2.72 -41.00
CA LYS A 369 -15.83 2.65 -41.26
C LYS A 369 -14.98 3.25 -40.14
N TYR A 370 -15.55 4.05 -39.25
CA TYR A 370 -14.83 4.68 -38.15
C TYR A 370 -14.88 3.80 -36.89
N LEU A 371 -13.73 3.57 -36.26
CA LEU A 371 -13.62 2.84 -34.98
C LEU A 371 -14.49 3.41 -33.85
N ILE A 372 -14.89 4.69 -33.95
CA ILE A 372 -15.81 5.32 -33.00
C ILE A 372 -17.24 4.75 -33.12
N HIS A 373 -17.67 4.37 -34.33
CA HIS A 373 -18.92 3.68 -34.56
C HIS A 373 -18.90 2.32 -33.87
N GLU A 374 -17.81 1.55 -34.00
CA GLU A 374 -17.63 0.26 -33.32
C GLU A 374 -17.61 0.41 -31.79
N LYS A 375 -17.06 1.51 -31.26
CA LYS A 375 -17.04 1.80 -29.82
C LYS A 375 -18.41 2.19 -29.25
N MET A 376 -19.19 2.97 -29.99
CA MET A 376 -20.50 3.48 -29.54
C MET A 376 -21.66 2.52 -29.84
N THR A 377 -21.54 1.65 -30.85
CA THR A 377 -22.54 0.61 -31.17
C THR A 377 -22.24 -0.76 -30.57
N ARG A 378 -21.00 -1.03 -30.13
CA ARG A 378 -20.79 -2.08 -29.14
C ARG A 378 -21.60 -1.66 -27.93
N ALA A 379 -22.71 -2.37 -27.68
CA ALA A 379 -23.39 -2.30 -26.41
C ALA A 379 -22.30 -2.34 -25.36
N THR A 380 -22.08 -1.22 -24.67
CA THR A 380 -21.32 -1.20 -23.45
C THR A 380 -21.97 -2.33 -22.68
N LYS A 381 -21.31 -3.48 -22.57
CA LYS A 381 -21.67 -4.44 -21.54
C LYS A 381 -21.55 -3.55 -20.32
N LEU A 382 -22.70 -3.06 -19.82
CA LEU A 382 -22.80 -2.34 -18.58
C LEU A 382 -21.86 -3.11 -17.69
N GLN A 383 -20.73 -2.50 -17.32
CA GLN A 383 -19.94 -3.04 -16.22
C GLN A 383 -21.00 -3.17 -15.15
N THR A 384 -21.42 -4.40 -14.85
CA THR A 384 -22.45 -4.66 -13.87
C THR A 384 -21.86 -4.12 -12.59
N VAL A 385 -22.19 -2.86 -12.28
CA VAL A 385 -21.76 -2.22 -11.05
C VAL A 385 -22.36 -3.10 -9.99
N PHE A 386 -21.50 -3.79 -9.26
CA PHE A 386 -21.91 -4.74 -8.24
C PHE A 386 -22.76 -3.98 -7.21
N SER A 387 -24.09 -4.19 -7.24
CA SER A 387 -25.10 -3.36 -6.57
C SER A 387 -25.71 -4.04 -5.34
N GLU A 388 -24.94 -4.89 -4.65
CA GLU A 388 -25.40 -5.50 -3.40
C GLU A 388 -25.19 -4.52 -2.22
N ASN A 389 -26.24 -4.33 -1.42
CA ASN A 389 -26.25 -3.47 -0.24
C ASN A 389 -25.87 -4.28 1.00
N PHE A 390 -25.20 -3.64 1.96
CA PHE A 390 -24.80 -4.30 3.20
C PHE A 390 -25.98 -4.50 4.16
N ARG A 391 -26.01 -5.62 4.88
CA ARG A 391 -26.94 -5.78 6.00
C ARG A 391 -26.64 -4.73 7.05
N ARG A 392 -27.66 -4.02 7.53
CA ARG A 392 -27.52 -2.98 8.55
C ARG A 392 -27.81 -3.54 9.94
N ILE A 393 -26.80 -3.54 10.81
CA ILE A 393 -26.91 -4.03 12.20
C ILE A 393 -26.74 -2.94 13.26
N LEU A 394 -26.42 -1.71 12.82
CA LEU A 394 -26.25 -0.52 13.65
C LEU A 394 -27.14 0.62 13.12
N SER A 395 -27.63 1.47 14.02
CA SER A 395 -28.16 2.78 13.65
C SER A 395 -27.07 3.60 12.95
N SER A 396 -27.45 4.52 12.05
CA SER A 396 -26.52 5.45 11.41
C SER A 396 -25.65 6.11 12.47
N SER A 397 -24.34 5.86 12.42
CA SER A 397 -23.39 6.39 13.40
C SER A 397 -22.04 6.63 12.75
N VAL A 398 -21.54 7.85 12.96
CA VAL A 398 -20.18 8.26 12.55
C VAL A 398 -19.10 7.47 13.30
N GLU A 399 -19.42 6.86 14.45
CA GLU A 399 -18.47 6.08 15.25
C GLU A 399 -17.78 4.98 14.45
N ILE A 400 -18.48 4.37 13.47
CA ILE A 400 -17.86 3.34 12.64
C ILE A 400 -16.71 3.89 11.80
N ALA A 401 -16.82 5.11 11.27
CA ALA A 401 -15.71 5.76 10.56
C ALA A 401 -14.57 6.15 11.50
N ILE A 402 -14.87 6.57 12.74
CA ILE A 402 -13.85 6.87 13.75
C ILE A 402 -13.01 5.61 14.03
N TYR A 403 -13.66 4.47 14.29
CA TYR A 403 -12.96 3.23 14.55
C TYR A 403 -12.26 2.65 13.31
N MET A 404 -12.87 2.77 12.13
CA MET A 404 -12.22 2.33 10.89
C MET A 404 -10.96 3.16 10.58
N GLU A 405 -10.95 4.47 10.85
CA GLU A 405 -9.76 5.32 10.64
C GLU A 405 -8.61 4.89 11.55
N LYS A 406 -8.93 4.60 12.82
CA LYS A 406 -7.99 4.10 13.84
C LYS A 406 -7.33 2.78 13.41
N TYR A 407 -8.08 1.86 12.79
CA TYR A 407 -7.59 0.53 12.41
C TYR A 407 -7.15 0.40 10.94
N ALA A 408 -7.40 1.41 10.10
CA ALA A 408 -7.03 1.38 8.69
C ALA A 408 -5.50 1.24 8.54
N VAL A 409 -5.09 0.40 7.59
CA VAL A 409 -3.66 0.17 7.28
C VAL A 409 -3.21 1.04 6.10
N SER A 410 -4.09 1.22 5.10
CA SER A 410 -3.81 2.03 3.92
C SER A 410 -3.86 3.52 4.26
N SER A 411 -2.82 4.27 3.85
CA SER A 411 -2.76 5.72 4.02
C SER A 411 -3.85 6.44 3.21
N GLU A 412 -4.20 5.91 2.04
CA GLU A 412 -5.28 6.44 1.21
C GLU A 412 -6.64 6.28 1.89
N MET A 413 -6.90 5.10 2.49
CA MET A 413 -8.12 4.84 3.26
C MET A 413 -8.21 5.73 4.49
N LYS A 414 -7.10 5.91 5.24
CA LYS A 414 -7.05 6.86 6.36
C LYS A 414 -7.40 8.27 5.91
N LYS A 415 -6.82 8.74 4.80
CA LYS A 415 -7.10 10.07 4.26
C LYS A 415 -8.57 10.22 3.87
N TYR A 416 -9.15 9.21 3.22
CA TYR A 416 -10.58 9.20 2.88
C TYR A 416 -11.46 9.28 4.13
N LEU A 417 -11.25 8.39 5.11
CA LEU A 417 -12.03 8.36 6.34
C LEU A 417 -11.89 9.66 7.12
N ARG A 418 -10.68 10.24 7.17
CA ARG A 418 -10.42 11.53 7.81
C ARG A 418 -11.18 12.66 7.13
N ASN A 419 -11.27 12.67 5.81
CA ASN A 419 -12.07 13.66 5.09
C ASN A 419 -13.57 13.53 5.43
N VAL A 420 -14.10 12.31 5.45
CA VAL A 420 -15.50 12.05 5.83
C VAL A 420 -15.76 12.51 7.27
N LEU A 421 -14.85 12.21 8.20
CA LEU A 421 -14.93 12.66 9.59
C LEU A 421 -14.87 14.19 9.70
N ASN A 422 -13.98 14.84 8.97
CA ASN A 422 -13.90 16.30 8.97
C ASN A 422 -15.20 16.95 8.46
N GLU A 423 -15.79 16.40 7.40
CA GLU A 423 -17.00 16.96 6.79
C GLU A 423 -18.27 16.70 7.60
N LYS A 424 -18.46 15.47 8.09
CA LYS A 424 -19.70 15.05 8.73
C LYS A 424 -19.66 15.10 10.26
N TYR A 425 -18.49 14.91 10.88
CA TYR A 425 -18.38 14.92 12.34
C TYR A 425 -17.88 16.25 12.87
N VAL A 426 -16.69 16.68 12.42
CA VAL A 426 -16.00 17.85 12.98
C VAL A 426 -16.82 19.11 12.73
N LYS A 427 -17.20 19.37 11.47
CA LYS A 427 -18.05 20.52 11.14
C LYS A 427 -19.39 20.52 11.86
N GLU A 428 -20.04 19.37 12.01
CA GLU A 428 -21.34 19.31 12.71
C GLU A 428 -21.17 19.58 14.22
N LYS A 429 -20.14 19.01 14.85
CA LYS A 429 -19.82 19.25 16.27
C LYS A 429 -19.39 20.70 16.52
N GLU A 430 -18.57 21.29 15.65
CA GLU A 430 -18.20 22.71 15.70
C GLU A 430 -19.45 23.59 15.64
N ASN A 431 -20.29 23.43 14.61
CA ASN A 431 -21.53 24.20 14.45
C ASN A 431 -22.49 24.01 15.63
N TRP A 432 -22.62 22.78 16.15
CA TRP A 432 -23.43 22.49 17.32
C TRP A 432 -22.91 23.25 18.54
N ALA A 433 -21.60 23.17 18.80
CA ALA A 433 -20.97 23.83 19.93
C ALA A 433 -21.12 25.35 19.87
N GLU A 434 -20.82 25.96 18.71
CA GLU A 434 -20.99 27.39 18.49
C GLU A 434 -22.43 27.83 18.80
N ARG A 435 -23.43 27.08 18.30
CA ARG A 435 -24.84 27.35 18.58
C ARG A 435 -25.18 27.22 20.06
N GLN A 436 -24.73 26.17 20.73
CA GLN A 436 -25.00 25.99 22.17
C GLN A 436 -24.38 27.11 22.99
N ILE A 437 -23.15 27.52 22.67
CA ILE A 437 -22.48 28.64 23.32
C ILE A 437 -23.25 29.93 23.07
N ILE A 438 -23.67 30.22 21.83
CA ILE A 438 -24.51 31.39 21.54
C ILE A 438 -25.81 31.36 22.36
N CYS A 439 -26.48 30.20 22.43
CA CYS A 439 -27.72 30.02 23.18
C CYS A 439 -27.55 30.30 24.68
N ILE A 440 -26.40 29.94 25.27
CA ILE A 440 -26.09 30.26 26.67
C ILE A 440 -26.14 31.78 26.92
N PHE A 441 -25.58 32.57 26.01
CA PHE A 441 -25.50 34.03 26.14
C PHE A 441 -26.76 34.77 25.68
N ASN A 442 -27.71 34.08 25.04
CA ASN A 442 -29.04 34.62 24.74
C ASN A 442 -29.97 34.62 25.96
N ASN A 443 -29.59 33.94 27.05
CA ASN A 443 -30.32 33.98 28.30
C ASN A 443 -29.89 35.22 29.10
N ASP A 444 -30.83 36.09 29.48
CA ASP A 444 -30.55 37.35 30.19
C ASP A 444 -29.79 37.16 31.52
N GLU A 445 -29.82 35.97 32.10
CA GLU A 445 -29.18 35.64 33.40
C GLU A 445 -27.77 35.01 33.28
N TRP A 446 -27.15 34.99 32.10
CA TRP A 446 -25.85 34.33 31.89
C TRP A 446 -24.72 34.87 32.80
N HIS A 447 -24.85 36.13 33.24
CA HIS A 447 -23.90 36.80 34.12
C HIS A 447 -24.28 36.71 35.62
N GLY A 448 -25.16 35.78 35.99
CA GLY A 448 -25.44 35.47 37.40
C GLY A 448 -24.20 34.92 38.11
N ASN A 449 -24.12 35.12 39.42
CA ASN A 449 -22.98 34.63 40.22
C ASN A 449 -23.23 33.19 40.70
N ASP A 450 -22.33 32.27 40.36
CA ASP A 450 -22.24 30.95 40.96
C ASP A 450 -21.31 31.02 42.18
N TYR A 451 -21.91 31.09 43.37
CA TYR A 451 -21.20 31.20 44.65
C TYR A 451 -20.49 29.91 45.06
N ILE A 452 -20.80 28.77 44.46
CA ILE A 452 -20.12 27.50 44.76
C ILE A 452 -18.75 27.50 44.09
N ASN A 453 -18.71 27.91 42.83
CA ASN A 453 -17.48 27.87 42.02
C ASN A 453 -16.75 29.22 41.95
N TYR A 454 -17.34 30.30 42.47
CA TYR A 454 -16.84 31.68 42.35
C TYR A 454 -16.60 32.09 40.89
N ARG A 455 -17.59 31.79 40.04
CA ARG A 455 -17.59 32.04 38.59
C ARG A 455 -18.94 32.58 38.15
N LEU A 456 -19.02 33.10 36.93
CA LEU A 456 -20.31 33.37 36.29
C LEU A 456 -21.05 32.05 36.02
N SER A 457 -22.37 32.04 36.23
CA SER A 457 -23.24 30.87 36.22
C SER A 457 -23.20 30.07 34.92
N PHE A 458 -22.91 30.73 33.80
CA PHE A 458 -22.79 30.08 32.51
C PHE A 458 -21.57 29.15 32.38
N TYR A 459 -20.53 29.37 33.21
CA TYR A 459 -19.24 28.73 33.05
C TYR A 459 -19.31 27.19 33.15
N THR A 460 -20.14 26.66 34.05
CA THR A 460 -20.34 25.21 34.21
C THR A 460 -20.90 24.58 32.92
N LYS A 461 -21.93 25.19 32.32
CA LYS A 461 -22.50 24.73 31.05
C LYS A 461 -21.50 24.88 29.89
N TYR A 462 -20.71 25.95 29.90
CA TYR A 462 -19.61 26.10 28.95
C TYR A 462 -18.60 24.94 29.06
N GLN A 463 -18.19 24.57 30.28
CA GLN A 463 -17.27 23.44 30.47
C GLN A 463 -17.86 22.12 30.00
N GLU A 464 -19.15 21.86 30.23
CA GLU A 464 -19.84 20.67 29.73
C GLU A 464 -19.81 20.59 28.19
N ILE A 465 -20.06 21.71 27.50
CA ILE A 465 -20.00 21.78 26.03
C ILE A 465 -18.57 21.51 25.54
N ILE A 466 -17.56 22.14 26.15
CA ILE A 466 -16.16 21.94 25.77
C ILE A 466 -15.71 20.49 26.01
N ALA A 467 -16.17 19.86 27.09
CA ALA A 467 -15.91 18.45 27.38
C ALA A 467 -16.54 17.53 26.32
N ASP A 468 -17.76 17.82 25.87
CA ASP A 468 -18.43 17.02 24.83
C ASP A 468 -17.75 17.14 23.46
N ILE A 469 -17.32 18.36 23.07
CA ILE A 469 -16.51 18.57 21.85
C ILE A 469 -15.21 17.78 21.92
N SER A 470 -14.60 17.75 23.10
CA SER A 470 -13.30 17.11 23.34
C SER A 470 -13.42 15.61 23.65
N SER A 471 -14.58 14.99 23.41
CA SER A 471 -14.80 13.55 23.59
C SER A 471 -13.87 12.70 22.70
N HIS A 472 -13.52 13.21 21.51
CA HIS A 472 -12.51 12.64 20.62
C HIS A 472 -11.44 13.68 20.28
N PRO A 473 -10.46 13.92 21.18
CA PRO A 473 -9.55 15.06 21.11
C PRO A 473 -8.65 15.06 19.86
N ASP A 474 -8.42 13.89 19.27
CA ASP A 474 -7.68 13.72 18.01
C ASP A 474 -8.44 14.25 16.78
N LEU A 475 -9.78 14.36 16.88
CA LEU A 475 -10.66 14.80 15.80
C LEU A 475 -11.19 16.22 16.02
N CYS A 476 -11.67 16.50 17.23
CA CYS A 476 -12.24 17.79 17.60
C CYS A 476 -11.85 18.13 19.04
N ASN A 477 -11.46 19.37 19.28
CA ASN A 477 -11.07 19.86 20.60
C ASN A 477 -11.25 21.38 20.65
N ILE A 478 -11.05 22.01 21.80
CA ILE A 478 -11.25 23.47 21.95
C ILE A 478 -10.47 24.32 20.93
N SER A 479 -9.33 23.84 20.41
CA SER A 479 -8.54 24.58 19.43
C SER A 479 -9.28 24.75 18.09
N THR A 480 -10.19 23.85 17.73
CA THR A 480 -10.93 23.91 16.47
C THR A 480 -11.90 25.10 16.42
N ILE A 481 -12.52 25.44 17.55
CA ILE A 481 -13.41 26.60 17.69
C ILE A 481 -12.77 27.81 18.38
N SER A 482 -11.46 27.75 18.67
CA SER A 482 -10.77 28.78 19.47
C SER A 482 -10.89 30.19 18.88
N GLY A 483 -10.83 30.33 17.55
CA GLY A 483 -11.00 31.61 16.87
C GLY A 483 -12.39 32.20 17.03
N PHE A 484 -13.44 31.37 16.91
CA PHE A 484 -14.81 31.77 17.19
C PHE A 484 -14.95 32.21 18.66
N LEU A 485 -14.41 31.43 19.60
CA LEU A 485 -14.51 31.73 21.02
C LEU A 485 -13.77 33.01 21.41
N ASP A 486 -12.55 33.25 20.89
CA ASP A 486 -11.78 34.48 21.16
C ASP A 486 -12.58 35.71 20.73
N ASP A 487 -13.20 35.67 19.54
CA ASP A 487 -13.97 36.78 18.97
C ASP A 487 -15.34 36.97 19.62
N PHE A 488 -16.07 35.88 19.88
CA PHE A 488 -17.42 35.95 20.43
C PHE A 488 -17.41 36.33 21.91
N LEU A 489 -16.55 35.68 22.70
CA LEU A 489 -16.49 35.92 24.14
C LEU A 489 -15.86 37.27 24.45
N GLU A 490 -14.89 37.74 23.67
CA GLU A 490 -14.32 39.08 23.88
C GLU A 490 -15.41 40.16 23.79
N LYS A 491 -16.24 40.14 22.75
CA LYS A 491 -17.36 41.08 22.61
C LYS A 491 -18.33 41.00 23.80
N ARG A 492 -18.71 39.79 24.21
CA ARG A 492 -19.67 39.60 25.33
C ARG A 492 -19.10 40.05 26.67
N PHE A 493 -17.84 39.76 26.94
CA PHE A 493 -17.18 40.22 28.15
C PHE A 493 -16.88 41.71 28.13
N ASP A 494 -16.55 42.31 26.98
CA ASP A 494 -16.36 43.76 26.88
C ASP A 494 -17.66 44.52 27.11
N GLU A 495 -18.79 44.06 26.54
CA GLU A 495 -20.14 44.58 26.85
C GLU A 495 -20.44 44.48 28.36
N TYR A 496 -20.16 43.32 28.97
CA TYR A 496 -20.37 43.07 30.39
C TYR A 496 -19.52 44.00 31.28
N PHE A 497 -18.22 44.09 31.02
CA PHE A 497 -17.31 44.94 31.80
C PHE A 497 -17.55 46.44 31.58
N SER A 498 -17.96 46.85 30.37
CA SER A 498 -18.33 48.24 30.10
C SER A 498 -19.59 48.65 30.88
N ASN A 499 -20.53 47.74 31.08
CA ASN A 499 -21.71 47.98 31.92
C ASN A 499 -21.38 48.07 33.41
N ILE A 500 -20.35 47.35 33.87
CA ILE A 500 -19.85 47.36 35.25
C ILE A 500 -19.02 48.62 35.52
N PHE A 501 -17.99 48.89 34.72
CA PHE A 501 -17.04 49.98 34.95
C PHE A 501 -17.51 51.28 34.28
N ARG A 502 -18.41 52.00 34.96
CA ARG A 502 -19.03 53.22 34.44
C ARG A 502 -18.21 54.50 34.63
N SER A 503 -17.11 54.43 35.40
CA SER A 503 -16.30 55.61 35.74
C SER A 503 -15.59 56.20 34.52
N ASP A 504 -15.96 57.43 34.18
CA ASP A 504 -15.31 58.20 33.11
C ASP A 504 -13.80 58.40 33.38
N LEU A 505 -13.41 58.51 34.66
CA LEU A 505 -12.01 58.63 35.07
C LEU A 505 -11.21 57.38 34.67
N ILE A 506 -11.76 56.18 34.91
CA ILE A 506 -11.12 54.92 34.51
C ILE A 506 -11.00 54.85 32.98
N ARG A 507 -12.07 55.21 32.25
CA ARG A 507 -12.10 55.17 30.79
C ARG A 507 -11.06 56.10 30.17
N GLU A 508 -10.94 57.33 30.65
CA GLU A 508 -9.96 58.31 30.14
C GLU A 508 -8.52 57.87 30.43
N CYS A 509 -8.22 57.35 31.62
CA CYS A 509 -6.86 56.91 31.97
C CYS A 509 -6.38 55.75 31.09
N LEU A 510 -7.29 54.85 30.72
CA LEU A 510 -7.00 53.73 29.81
C LEU A 510 -6.94 54.15 28.34
N SER A 511 -7.53 55.29 27.96
CA SER A 511 -7.47 55.82 26.59
C SER A 511 -6.21 56.66 26.33
N ASN A 512 -5.63 57.24 27.40
CA ASN A 512 -4.48 58.15 27.32
C ASN A 512 -3.12 57.45 27.50
N GLY A 513 -3.08 56.22 28.02
CA GLY A 513 -1.85 55.44 28.21
C GLY A 513 -1.68 54.35 27.16
N ASN A 514 -0.51 54.28 26.52
CA ASN A 514 -0.16 53.20 25.57
C ASN A 514 0.36 51.95 26.31
N THR A 515 0.77 52.09 27.57
CA THR A 515 1.22 50.99 28.44
C THR A 515 0.47 50.98 29.77
N LYS A 516 0.53 49.85 30.47
CA LYS A 516 -0.09 49.69 31.81
C LYS A 516 0.48 50.69 32.82
N GLU A 517 1.78 50.97 32.76
CA GLU A 517 2.47 51.92 33.65
C GLU A 517 2.02 53.36 33.38
N GLU A 518 1.89 53.75 32.11
CA GLU A 518 1.36 55.07 31.73
C GLU A 518 -0.08 55.25 32.20
N ALA A 519 -0.92 54.22 32.07
CA ALA A 519 -2.30 54.27 32.56
C ALA A 519 -2.37 54.41 34.09
N VAL A 520 -1.49 53.72 34.84
CA VAL A 520 -1.39 53.85 36.30
C VAL A 520 -0.96 55.26 36.71
N GLU A 521 0.03 55.84 36.05
CA GLU A 521 0.50 57.18 36.34
C GLU A 521 -0.55 58.25 35.97
N ALA A 522 -1.23 58.09 34.82
CA ALA A 522 -2.35 58.95 34.42
C ALA A 522 -3.51 58.88 35.44
N PHE A 523 -3.81 57.68 35.95
CA PHE A 523 -4.81 57.47 36.99
C PHE A 523 -4.43 58.22 38.27
N LYS A 524 -3.23 58.00 38.81
CA LYS A 524 -2.75 58.69 40.02
C LYS A 524 -2.80 60.21 39.89
N ASN A 525 -2.39 60.76 38.75
CA ASN A 525 -2.44 62.20 38.50
C ASN A 525 -3.88 62.73 38.38
N SER A 526 -4.79 61.93 37.80
CA SER A 526 -6.22 62.27 37.74
C SER A 526 -6.86 62.35 39.12
N LEU A 527 -6.45 61.49 40.07
CA LEU A 527 -6.93 61.53 41.45
C LEU A 527 -6.64 62.87 42.14
N LEU A 528 -5.54 63.56 41.79
CA LEU A 528 -5.17 64.85 42.41
C LEU A 528 -6.08 66.01 41.98
N THR A 529 -6.64 65.92 40.76
CA THR A 529 -7.25 67.05 40.07
C THR A 529 -8.76 66.93 39.94
N ARG A 530 -9.29 65.72 39.78
CA ARG A 530 -10.73 65.46 39.63
C ARG A 530 -11.38 65.03 40.93
N ASP A 531 -12.62 65.43 41.11
CA ASP A 531 -13.46 64.89 42.19
C ASP A 531 -14.06 63.55 41.75
N ILE A 532 -14.15 62.62 42.71
CA ILE A 532 -14.70 61.28 42.47
C ILE A 532 -16.22 61.36 42.55
N ASP A 533 -16.91 61.10 41.43
CA ASP A 533 -18.38 61.06 41.40
C ASP A 533 -18.88 59.75 42.02
N ARG A 534 -19.76 59.90 43.01
CA ARG A 534 -20.44 58.82 43.71
C ARG A 534 -21.25 57.91 42.79
N ASN A 535 -21.78 58.43 41.68
CA ASN A 535 -22.64 57.68 40.76
C ASN A 535 -21.89 56.57 39.99
N PHE A 536 -20.56 56.64 39.95
CA PHE A 536 -19.71 55.65 39.27
C PHE A 536 -19.10 54.60 40.21
N LEU A 537 -19.55 54.59 41.47
CA LEU A 537 -19.07 53.70 42.51
C LEU A 537 -20.09 52.62 42.83
N PHE A 538 -19.60 51.46 43.28
CA PHE A 538 -20.37 50.25 43.51
C PHE A 538 -21.04 50.27 44.88
N PHE A 539 -20.26 50.49 45.94
CA PHE A 539 -20.65 50.41 47.38
C PHE A 539 -21.45 49.18 47.84
N GLN A 540 -21.83 48.27 46.93
CA GLN A 540 -22.63 47.09 47.18
C GLN A 540 -21.78 45.84 46.91
N LYS A 541 -21.82 44.90 47.87
CA LYS A 541 -21.10 43.62 47.77
C LYS A 541 -21.31 42.90 46.43
N ARG A 542 -22.56 42.87 45.95
CA ARG A 542 -22.95 42.21 44.69
C ARG A 542 -22.19 42.74 43.47
N CYS A 543 -21.90 44.04 43.40
CA CYS A 543 -21.16 44.62 42.29
C CYS A 543 -19.69 44.16 42.28
N TYR A 544 -19.08 44.01 43.46
CA TYR A 544 -17.74 43.45 43.59
C TYR A 544 -17.72 41.96 43.24
N GLU A 545 -18.70 41.19 43.70
CA GLU A 545 -18.87 39.78 43.34
C GLU A 545 -18.97 39.62 41.81
N ASN A 546 -19.83 40.41 41.14
CA ASN A 546 -19.96 40.41 39.67
C ASN A 546 -18.63 40.70 38.95
N MET A 547 -17.88 41.69 39.44
CA MET A 547 -16.58 42.07 38.89
C MET A 547 -15.56 40.92 39.02
N PHE A 548 -15.41 40.40 40.22
CA PHE A 548 -14.43 39.38 40.55
C PHE A 548 -14.74 38.02 39.90
N PHE A 549 -16.02 37.61 39.91
CA PHE A 549 -16.44 36.36 39.29
C PHE A 549 -16.29 36.44 37.77
N GLY A 550 -16.60 37.59 37.17
CA GLY A 550 -16.37 37.83 35.74
C GLY A 550 -14.91 37.74 35.34
N LEU A 551 -14.01 38.35 36.12
CA LEU A 551 -12.55 38.30 35.87
C LEU A 551 -12.01 36.87 35.92
N GLU A 552 -12.42 36.09 36.91
CA GLU A 552 -11.94 34.73 37.07
C GLU A 552 -12.52 33.77 36.03
N THR A 553 -13.79 33.93 35.65
CA THR A 553 -14.35 33.20 34.51
C THR A 553 -13.60 33.52 33.21
N LEU A 554 -13.32 34.80 32.95
CA LEU A 554 -12.55 35.20 31.76
C LEU A 554 -11.15 34.60 31.76
N LYS A 555 -10.47 34.61 32.92
CA LYS A 555 -9.13 34.04 33.09
C LYS A 555 -9.09 32.54 32.82
N ASP A 556 -10.05 31.77 33.36
CA ASP A 556 -10.08 30.32 33.14
C ASP A 556 -10.38 29.94 31.69
N ILE A 557 -11.32 30.67 31.07
CA ILE A 557 -11.64 30.49 29.66
C ILE A 557 -10.41 30.80 28.80
N ASN A 558 -9.76 31.93 29.05
CA ASN A 558 -8.58 32.34 28.29
C ASN A 558 -7.38 31.42 28.51
N LYS A 559 -7.20 30.84 29.70
CA LYS A 559 -6.18 29.81 29.95
C LYS A 559 -6.35 28.59 29.04
N SER A 560 -7.60 28.24 28.73
CA SER A 560 -7.95 27.08 27.91
C SER A 560 -7.82 27.37 26.41
N ILE A 561 -8.26 28.55 25.96
CA ILE A 561 -8.27 28.95 24.55
C ILE A 561 -6.93 29.54 24.10
N LYS A 562 -6.26 30.29 24.99
CA LYS A 562 -5.10 31.15 24.71
C LYS A 562 -5.38 32.20 23.62
N GLY A 563 -6.54 32.83 23.73
CA GLY A 563 -7.02 33.84 22.79
C GLY A 563 -6.27 35.17 22.95
N ARG A 564 -5.87 35.80 21.84
CA ARG A 564 -5.12 37.07 21.91
C ARG A 564 -6.02 38.22 22.32
N LYS A 565 -7.28 38.21 21.87
CA LYS A 565 -8.24 39.27 22.17
C LYS A 565 -8.75 39.17 23.61
N LEU A 566 -9.06 37.96 24.06
CA LEU A 566 -9.43 37.68 25.44
C LEU A 566 -8.30 38.01 26.44
N GLU A 567 -7.03 37.75 26.10
CA GLU A 567 -5.90 38.13 26.94
C GLU A 567 -5.77 39.66 27.10
N ALA A 568 -5.95 40.40 25.99
CA ALA A 568 -5.94 41.86 26.00
C ALA A 568 -7.11 42.41 26.84
N LEU A 569 -8.31 41.84 26.68
CA LEU A 569 -9.48 42.21 27.47
C LEU A 569 -9.28 41.89 28.96
N LEU A 570 -8.71 40.72 29.30
CA LEU A 570 -8.41 40.32 30.67
C LEU A 570 -7.44 41.31 31.33
N SER A 571 -6.36 41.66 30.63
CA SER A 571 -5.37 42.65 31.09
C SER A 571 -5.99 44.03 31.33
N SER A 572 -6.88 44.46 30.42
CA SER A 572 -7.65 45.71 30.55
C SER A 572 -8.60 45.66 31.74
N ALA A 573 -9.38 44.59 31.88
CA ALA A 573 -10.36 44.41 32.94
C ALA A 573 -9.70 44.33 34.33
N LEU A 574 -8.54 43.66 34.45
CA LEU A 574 -7.73 43.63 35.68
C LEU A 574 -7.22 45.01 36.09
N THR A 575 -6.92 45.88 35.11
CA THR A 575 -6.50 47.25 35.40
C THR A 575 -7.69 48.11 35.82
N ARG A 576 -8.83 47.97 35.13
CA ARG A 576 -10.11 48.63 35.48
C ARG A 576 -10.55 48.28 36.90
N SER A 577 -10.47 47.01 37.28
CA SER A 577 -10.88 46.55 38.62
C SER A 577 -10.01 47.14 39.73
N LYS A 578 -8.68 47.21 39.54
CA LYS A 578 -7.77 47.85 40.49
C LYS A 578 -8.10 49.33 40.66
N PHE A 579 -8.31 50.04 39.56
CA PHE A 579 -8.69 51.45 39.60
C PHE A 579 -10.03 51.64 40.32
N GLN A 580 -11.02 50.79 40.04
CA GLN A 580 -12.31 50.83 40.71
C GLN A 580 -12.14 50.68 42.22
N VAL A 581 -11.42 49.66 42.70
CA VAL A 581 -11.19 49.44 44.14
C VAL A 581 -10.55 50.65 44.81
N VAL A 582 -9.57 51.29 44.15
CA VAL A 582 -8.97 52.53 44.65
C VAL A 582 -10.01 53.64 44.74
N LEU A 583 -10.84 53.85 43.71
CA LEU A 583 -11.87 54.91 43.73
C LEU A 583 -12.89 54.72 44.85
N GLU A 584 -13.30 53.48 45.15
CA GLU A 584 -14.27 53.19 46.23
C GLU A 584 -13.73 53.62 47.60
N ILE A 585 -12.48 53.26 47.89
CA ILE A 585 -11.82 53.58 49.17
C ILE A 585 -11.47 55.07 49.21
N LEU A 586 -10.92 55.60 48.11
CA LEU A 586 -10.44 56.96 48.02
C LEU A 586 -11.59 57.99 48.06
N TYR A 587 -12.80 57.64 47.61
CA TYR A 587 -13.96 58.52 47.74
C TYR A 587 -14.23 58.91 49.20
N PHE A 588 -14.33 57.93 50.10
CA PHE A 588 -14.56 58.20 51.52
C PHE A 588 -13.31 58.75 52.20
N PHE A 589 -12.12 58.30 51.79
CA PHE A 589 -10.87 58.85 52.31
C PHE A 589 -10.70 60.32 51.95
N ASP A 590 -11.04 60.72 50.72
CA ASP A 590 -10.93 62.10 50.27
C ASP A 590 -11.95 63.02 50.97
N LEU A 591 -13.18 62.55 51.22
CA LEU A 591 -14.14 63.27 52.08
C LEU A 591 -13.57 63.45 53.50
N PHE A 592 -13.02 62.40 54.09
CA PHE A 592 -12.31 62.48 55.37
C PHE A 592 -11.13 63.47 55.34
N TYR A 593 -10.36 63.46 54.26
CA TYR A 593 -9.17 64.28 54.05
C TYR A 593 -9.52 65.77 53.87
N ARG A 594 -10.64 66.10 53.22
CA ARG A 594 -11.09 67.47 52.94
C ARG A 594 -11.96 68.07 54.04
N GLU A 595 -12.75 67.28 54.76
CA GLU A 595 -13.70 67.83 55.75
C GLU A 595 -13.04 68.15 57.10
N GLY A 596 -11.91 67.54 57.44
CA GLY A 596 -11.07 68.00 58.56
C GLY A 596 -11.53 67.59 59.96
N ASN A 597 -12.53 66.70 60.09
CA ASN A 597 -13.13 66.36 61.39
C ASN A 597 -12.38 65.22 62.13
N TYR A 598 -11.07 65.38 62.35
CA TYR A 598 -10.18 64.31 62.83
C TYR A 598 -10.33 63.99 64.33
N ALA A 599 -10.85 64.92 65.13
CA ALA A 599 -10.99 64.77 66.58
C ALA A 599 -12.35 64.18 67.02
N ASN A 600 -13.26 63.91 66.07
CA ASN A 600 -14.57 63.34 66.36
C ASN A 600 -14.45 61.87 66.81
N LYS A 601 -15.16 61.49 67.88
CA LYS A 601 -15.17 60.12 68.40
C LYS A 601 -15.96 59.13 67.54
N ASN A 602 -16.83 59.61 66.65
CA ASN A 602 -17.74 58.75 65.90
C ASN A 602 -17.16 58.17 64.60
N ASP A 603 -15.93 58.55 64.19
CA ASP A 603 -15.15 57.95 63.09
C ASP A 603 -15.93 57.57 61.81
N TYR A 604 -16.91 58.39 61.44
CA TYR A 604 -17.88 58.08 60.39
C TYR A 604 -17.25 57.62 59.07
N TYR A 605 -16.25 58.35 58.58
CA TYR A 605 -15.59 58.04 57.31
C TYR A 605 -14.74 56.77 57.37
N LEU A 606 -14.05 56.53 58.49
CA LEU A 606 -13.29 55.28 58.68
C LEU A 606 -14.24 54.07 58.71
N HIS A 607 -15.40 54.19 59.36
CA HIS A 607 -16.44 53.15 59.30
C HIS A 607 -16.98 52.92 57.88
N ARG A 608 -17.10 53.97 57.06
CA ARG A 608 -17.50 53.82 55.65
C ARG A 608 -16.43 53.13 54.81
N ILE A 609 -15.16 53.50 55.00
CA ILE A 609 -14.02 52.83 54.36
C ILE A 609 -13.99 51.35 54.78
N LEU A 610 -14.13 51.05 56.07
CA LEU A 610 -14.24 49.68 56.59
C LEU A 610 -15.38 48.90 55.92
N GLY A 611 -16.56 49.49 55.79
CA GLY A 611 -17.68 48.83 55.10
C GLY A 611 -17.40 48.53 53.62
N VAL A 612 -16.64 49.38 52.92
CA VAL A 612 -16.17 49.10 51.55
C VAL A 612 -15.17 47.94 51.56
N VAL A 613 -14.22 47.98 52.49
CA VAL A 613 -13.17 46.96 52.67
C VAL A 613 -13.78 45.60 52.99
N GLU A 614 -14.76 45.51 53.88
CA GLU A 614 -15.47 44.27 54.22
C GLU A 614 -16.21 43.69 53.00
N ASN A 615 -16.89 44.56 52.23
CA ASN A 615 -17.59 44.16 51.01
C ASN A 615 -16.65 43.68 49.90
N LEU A 616 -15.41 44.18 49.87
CA LEU A 616 -14.36 43.76 48.94
C LEU A 616 -13.62 42.50 49.40
N TYR A 617 -13.36 42.40 50.70
CA TYR A 617 -12.50 41.37 51.28
C TYR A 617 -13.08 39.97 51.07
N GLY A 618 -14.37 39.78 51.30
CA GLY A 618 -15.01 38.47 51.09
C GLY A 618 -14.76 37.93 49.66
N PRO A 619 -15.24 38.62 48.62
CA PRO A 619 -15.04 38.19 47.23
C PRO A 619 -13.55 38.11 46.81
N ALA A 620 -12.70 39.05 47.24
CA ALA A 620 -11.29 39.07 46.86
C ALA A 620 -10.46 37.96 47.54
N SER A 621 -10.77 37.65 48.81
CA SER A 621 -10.08 36.60 49.58
C SER A 621 -10.38 35.20 49.06
N CYS A 622 -11.62 34.93 48.63
CA CYS A 622 -12.00 33.68 47.97
C CYS A 622 -11.19 33.42 46.69
N LEU A 623 -10.64 34.47 46.07
CA LEU A 623 -9.86 34.40 44.84
C LEU A 623 -8.35 34.53 45.05
N GLY A 624 -7.89 34.79 46.27
CA GLY A 624 -6.48 34.95 46.59
C GLY A 624 -5.81 36.18 45.98
N VAL A 625 -6.60 37.19 45.57
CA VAL A 625 -6.09 38.41 44.91
C VAL A 625 -6.08 39.63 45.84
N GLN A 626 -6.49 39.48 47.09
CA GLN A 626 -6.65 40.59 48.04
C GLN A 626 -5.36 41.41 48.19
N SER A 627 -4.20 40.76 48.38
CA SER A 627 -2.93 41.47 48.58
C SER A 627 -2.63 42.41 47.42
N GLU A 628 -2.69 41.93 46.18
CA GLU A 628 -2.38 42.73 44.98
C GLU A 628 -3.24 43.99 44.83
N TYR A 629 -4.53 43.92 45.17
CA TYR A 629 -5.43 45.08 45.08
C TYR A 629 -5.17 46.07 46.22
N PHE A 630 -4.99 45.58 47.45
CA PHE A 630 -4.73 46.44 48.60
C PHE A 630 -3.33 47.06 48.59
N SER A 631 -2.32 46.37 48.07
CA SER A 631 -1.01 46.94 47.75
C SER A 631 -1.12 48.17 46.85
N PHE A 632 -1.94 48.08 45.79
CA PHE A 632 -2.17 49.19 44.88
C PHE A 632 -2.96 50.35 45.52
N VAL A 633 -3.88 50.02 46.46
CA VAL A 633 -4.56 51.02 47.29
C VAL A 633 -3.57 51.78 48.17
N PHE A 634 -2.64 51.08 48.84
CA PHE A 634 -1.57 51.70 49.63
C PHE A 634 -0.69 52.62 48.79
N GLU A 635 -0.29 52.16 47.61
CA GLU A 635 0.49 52.95 46.66
C GLU A 635 -0.23 54.26 46.28
N CYS A 636 -1.52 54.17 45.93
CA CYS A 636 -2.32 55.33 45.55
C CYS A 636 -2.58 56.28 46.73
N LEU A 637 -2.86 55.76 47.93
CA LEU A 637 -3.05 56.57 49.14
C LEU A 637 -1.76 57.31 49.53
N ASN A 638 -0.62 56.62 49.51
CA ASN A 638 0.68 57.23 49.78
C ASN A 638 0.97 58.37 48.80
N PHE A 639 0.75 58.13 47.51
CA PHE A 639 0.88 59.15 46.47
C PHE A 639 -0.06 60.34 46.70
N TYR A 640 -1.36 60.06 46.91
CA TYR A 640 -2.40 61.07 47.09
C TYR A 640 -2.10 62.00 48.27
N ILE A 641 -1.75 61.45 49.43
CA ILE A 641 -1.52 62.24 50.64
C ILE A 641 -0.27 63.11 50.50
N GLN A 642 0.82 62.57 49.95
CA GLN A 642 2.08 63.30 49.80
C GLN A 642 2.00 64.41 48.74
N LYS A 643 1.20 64.21 47.69
CA LYS A 643 1.10 65.16 46.57
C LYS A 643 -0.08 66.14 46.70
N ASN A 644 -1.13 65.79 47.46
CA ASN A 644 -2.35 66.61 47.58
C ASN A 644 -2.50 67.37 48.91
N VAL A 645 -1.39 67.76 49.53
CA VAL A 645 -1.37 68.48 50.83
C VAL A 645 -2.20 69.76 50.87
N ILE A 646 -2.50 70.35 49.70
CA ILE A 646 -3.33 71.57 49.60
C ILE A 646 -4.77 71.26 50.01
N ARG A 647 -5.30 70.09 49.62
CA ARG A 647 -6.67 69.66 49.95
C ARG A 647 -6.84 69.21 51.40
N LEU A 648 -5.75 68.85 52.10
CA LEU A 648 -5.80 68.40 53.50
C LEU A 648 -6.33 69.50 54.43
N ASN A 649 -7.48 69.33 55.05
CA ASN A 649 -8.08 70.37 55.89
C ASN A 649 -7.56 70.35 57.34
N VAL A 650 -6.30 70.77 57.52
CA VAL A 650 -5.66 71.00 58.82
C VAL A 650 -5.28 72.47 58.98
N ARG A 651 -5.42 73.00 60.19
CA ARG A 651 -5.15 74.40 60.56
C ARG A 651 -4.12 74.52 61.67
N SER A 652 -3.88 73.48 62.46
CA SER A 652 -2.90 73.47 63.55
C SER A 652 -2.04 72.20 63.56
N VAL A 653 -0.96 72.22 64.36
CA VAL A 653 -0.10 71.04 64.56
C VAL A 653 -0.87 69.95 65.30
N GLU A 654 -1.78 70.33 66.21
CA GLU A 654 -2.65 69.42 66.96
C GLU A 654 -3.62 68.69 66.03
N GLU A 655 -4.26 69.40 65.09
CA GLU A 655 -5.13 68.77 64.09
C GLU A 655 -4.35 67.82 63.16
N LEU A 656 -3.11 68.17 62.80
CA LEU A 656 -2.24 67.30 62.01
C LEU A 656 -1.81 66.04 62.81
N LYS A 657 -1.60 66.16 64.12
CA LYS A 657 -1.36 65.00 65.00
C LYS A 657 -2.59 64.10 65.08
N SER A 658 -3.79 64.65 65.24
CA SER A 658 -5.04 63.88 65.23
C SER A 658 -5.27 63.18 63.88
N PHE A 659 -4.98 63.85 62.76
CA PHE A 659 -5.01 63.20 61.44
C PHE A 659 -4.00 62.04 61.34
N LEU A 660 -2.77 62.22 61.84
CA LEU A 660 -1.75 61.17 61.85
C LEU A 660 -2.19 59.94 62.65
N GLU A 661 -2.83 60.12 63.81
CA GLU A 661 -3.36 59.00 64.60
C GLU A 661 -4.43 58.22 63.84
N LYS A 662 -5.36 58.91 63.17
CA LYS A 662 -6.39 58.27 62.33
C LYS A 662 -5.79 57.58 61.10
N LEU A 663 -4.71 58.14 60.54
CA LEU A 663 -3.99 57.52 59.43
C LEU A 663 -3.29 56.23 59.85
N ARG A 664 -2.68 56.19 61.04
CA ARG A 664 -2.11 54.96 61.61
C ARG A 664 -3.16 53.89 61.87
N LEU A 665 -4.34 54.29 62.35
CA LEU A 665 -5.46 53.37 62.52
C LEU A 665 -5.95 52.81 61.17
N LEU A 666 -6.05 53.65 60.14
CA LEU A 666 -6.38 53.21 58.79
C LEU A 666 -5.31 52.26 58.23
N ASP A 667 -4.03 52.54 58.48
CA ASP A 667 -2.91 51.68 58.08
C ASP A 667 -2.97 50.31 58.75
N GLU A 668 -3.27 50.25 60.05
CA GLU A 668 -3.45 49.00 60.78
C GLU A 668 -4.63 48.17 60.23
N ILE A 669 -5.75 48.84 59.96
CA ILE A 669 -6.96 48.23 59.39
C ILE A 669 -6.69 47.66 58.00
N LEU A 670 -6.12 48.46 57.09
CA LEU A 670 -5.85 48.03 55.72
C LEU A 670 -4.67 47.04 55.69
N GLY A 671 -3.70 47.18 56.59
CA GLY A 671 -2.49 46.37 56.67
C GLY A 671 -2.79 44.95 57.13
N PHE A 672 -3.80 44.77 57.99
CA PHE A 672 -4.32 43.44 58.33
C PHE A 672 -4.77 42.64 57.10
N ILE A 673 -5.16 43.33 56.02
CA ILE A 673 -5.69 42.72 54.79
C ILE A 673 -4.65 42.72 53.65
N GLY A 674 -3.87 43.79 53.52
CA GLY A 674 -2.92 44.01 52.42
C GLY A 674 -1.56 43.35 52.59
N GLY A 675 -1.24 42.80 53.76
CA GLY A 675 0.03 42.10 54.00
C GLY A 675 1.16 43.05 54.39
N GLU A 676 2.27 43.05 53.64
CA GLU A 676 3.50 43.81 54.00
C GLU A 676 3.46 45.30 53.59
N ASP A 677 2.54 45.69 52.71
CA ASP A 677 2.40 47.07 52.24
C ASP A 677 1.71 47.96 53.29
N SER A 678 2.13 49.22 53.37
CA SER A 678 1.69 50.14 54.44
C SER A 678 1.79 51.62 54.05
N LEU A 679 1.18 52.47 54.86
CA LEU A 679 1.24 53.93 54.82
C LEU A 679 2.48 54.49 55.54
N ASN A 680 3.44 53.66 55.92
CA ASN A 680 4.66 54.05 56.63
C ASN A 680 5.41 55.22 55.96
N GLY A 681 5.49 55.23 54.61
CA GLY A 681 6.10 56.33 53.87
C GLY A 681 5.38 57.67 54.07
N THR A 682 4.05 57.65 54.18
CA THR A 682 3.24 58.83 54.47
C THR A 682 3.27 59.23 55.94
N VAL A 683 3.25 58.26 56.84
CA VAL A 683 3.43 58.47 58.29
C VAL A 683 4.75 59.21 58.55
N ALA A 684 5.86 58.70 58.00
CA ALA A 684 7.17 59.34 58.11
C ALA A 684 7.20 60.76 57.48
N PHE A 685 6.50 60.95 56.36
CA PHE A 685 6.37 62.26 55.73
C PHE A 685 5.67 63.28 56.66
N ILE A 686 4.55 62.91 57.30
CA ILE A 686 3.79 63.78 58.20
C ILE A 686 4.57 64.05 59.49
N GLU A 687 5.19 63.03 60.08
CA GLU A 687 6.08 63.17 61.25
C GLU A 687 7.25 64.12 60.97
N GLY A 688 7.84 64.01 59.78
CA GLY A 688 8.86 64.93 59.29
C GLY A 688 8.36 66.38 59.18
N VAL A 689 7.09 66.60 58.82
CA VAL A 689 6.48 67.94 58.77
C VAL A 689 6.24 68.48 60.19
N ILE A 690 5.73 67.65 61.11
CA ILE A 690 5.50 68.01 62.53
C ILE A 690 6.82 68.37 63.22
N SER A 691 7.87 67.57 63.02
CA SER A 691 9.20 67.79 63.59
C SER A 691 10.02 68.88 62.87
N GLY A 692 9.51 69.41 61.75
CA GLY A 692 10.18 70.46 60.97
C GLY A 692 11.36 69.99 60.11
N ASN A 693 11.58 68.69 60.01
CA ASN A 693 12.70 68.05 59.29
C ASN A 693 12.41 67.74 57.82
N CYS A 694 11.16 67.88 57.37
CA CYS A 694 10.76 67.56 56.00
C CYS A 694 11.24 68.62 54.98
N LYS A 695 12.09 68.22 54.03
CA LYS A 695 12.69 69.10 53.01
C LYS A 695 11.90 69.17 51.69
N SER A 696 10.91 68.29 51.49
CA SER A 696 10.16 68.19 50.24
C SER A 696 9.26 69.41 50.01
N GLU A 697 8.96 69.71 48.74
CA GLU A 697 8.12 70.87 48.38
C GLU A 697 6.72 70.78 48.98
N SER A 698 6.08 69.60 48.91
CA SER A 698 4.79 69.33 49.56
C SER A 698 4.87 69.51 51.08
N GLY A 699 5.95 69.05 51.72
CA GLY A 699 6.16 69.22 53.16
C GLY A 699 6.27 70.69 53.56
N ARG A 700 6.96 71.50 52.77
CA ARG A 700 7.03 72.97 52.96
C ARG A 700 5.66 73.63 52.79
N LYS A 701 4.88 73.24 51.78
CA LYS A 701 3.52 73.74 51.54
C LYS A 701 2.61 73.43 52.74
N LEU A 702 2.63 72.20 53.24
CA LEU A 702 1.85 71.79 54.42
C LEU A 702 2.28 72.53 55.69
N ARG A 703 3.59 72.65 55.94
CA ARG A 703 4.11 73.41 57.09
C ARG A 703 3.70 74.88 57.02
N THR A 704 3.78 75.48 55.85
CA THR A 704 3.33 76.87 55.64
C THR A 704 1.85 77.03 55.92
N LYS A 705 1.01 76.05 55.55
CA LYS A 705 -0.43 76.03 55.82
C LYS A 705 -0.77 76.03 57.31
N ILE A 706 0.04 75.35 58.12
CA ILE A 706 -0.18 75.16 59.56
C ILE A 706 0.46 76.28 60.40
N VAL A 707 1.50 76.95 59.89
CA VAL A 707 2.23 78.03 60.61
C VAL A 707 1.67 79.44 60.29
N LYS A 708 0.92 79.62 59.19
CA LYS A 708 0.46 80.95 58.72
C LYS A 708 -0.81 81.52 59.38
N LYS A 709 -1.31 80.98 60.48
CA LYS A 709 -2.40 81.62 61.24
C LYS A 709 -2.21 81.50 62.75
#